data_AF-A0A368XTK6-F1
#
_entry.id   AF-A0A368XTK6-F1
#
_cell.length_a   1.000
_cell.length_b   1.000
_cell.length_c   1.000
_cell.angle_alpha   90.00
_cell.angle_beta   90.00
_cell.angle_gamma   90.00
#
_symmetry.space_group_name_H-M   'P 1'
#
loop_
_entity.id
_entity.type
_entity.pdbx_description
1 polymer ?
#
loop_
_entity_poly.entity_id
_entity_poly.type
_entity_poly.pdbx_seq_one_letter_code
_entity_poly.pdbx_strand_id
1 'polypeptide(L)'
;MRVATWNINNVIKRLDLLLGWLERAQPDVVALQELKTPTAAFPTRALADAGYQSLVVGQRTWNGVALLARGQEPLPVVTSLPGDAKDKEARYVEAAINGVLFACLYLPNGNPQPGPKFDYKLRWFERMRQRADVLWSSGQPVVLMGDWNVVPTDADIYKPDTWRDNALLQPEPREAYAAILSQGWTDALRAVNPKKKFFTFWDYRRKRWERDAGLRIDHILVSASLQVVDAGVDREERGQEGASDHAPVWAEVRAAAAKRARRFTAKPVRPQVNEPPSRAAGKPKAPAAEASASQPLARYNAKRDFTKTAEPTGALPPSTAKRDQGLVFVIQKHWASRLHYDVRLELDGVMVSWAVPKGPSFDPARKQMAIHVEDHPIDYNTFEGAIPKGEYGGGKVIVWDQGTWEPVGDPREALAKGKLMLHFHGQKLAGLWEFVRISKPGAKKQDQWIFFKKRGDAWARPSTEYDVIAALPDSVVAQPLGLAEEREPHRVRAAPPVATAADLQQARKAPLPAKLVPQLATLVSSVPSGKWVVESKFDGYRLLARINGSEVRLFTRNGHDWTDKLAPIAQAIAEFGLESAWLDGEIVVLNDAGLPDFNRLQNAIDNARTRDIEMFVFDAPYLGGMDLREVPLASRRAALKQLFEERGEGIVRFSQSFDVMPGQLLDAACQMGMEGVMVKRADAPYTAGRSEAWLKLKCQHRQEFVVVGFTERAGASKEVGSLLLGYHEGPELRFAGSVGTGWGSATARELKAMLTKLLVKQPAVAPEDAKPGRWSKRAAGSERWVQPTVVVEVAFSEWTPDRRVRHAVFRGVRTDKPAALIVRERAKAMGSGVPAKTAPKTPGLKVTNPERVIDASTGLRKVDLVRYYESVAEWMLPHPKGRPTSLVRGPTGVTGELFFQKHDDKLSIPHVRNLPADLWPGHAELLEVPNAQALVACAQMNVIEFHTWNSLAKNIDRPDRIVFDLDPGEGAPWQHVQEAAVLVRSMLEQLGLECWLKTSGGKGLHVVVPLAPRLDYDTVKDFSQSVVQHLARTIPSRFVAKSGPKNRVGKLFVDYLRNGHGATTATAFSARSRPGLGVSMPIAWEQLGELKSGAQWTIATAREYLSFQQADPWSGYWKKRQSLTAAMRLLAGATS
;
A
#
# COMPACT_ATOMS: atom_id res chain seq x y z
N MET A 1 -32.01 18.26 14.67
CA MET A 1 -30.62 18.71 14.55
C MET A 1 -30.47 19.36 13.19
N ARG A 2 -30.13 20.65 13.14
CA ARG A 2 -29.91 21.37 11.88
C ARG A 2 -28.43 21.26 11.50
N VAL A 3 -28.16 20.78 10.30
CA VAL A 3 -26.79 20.56 9.80
C VAL A 3 -26.60 21.31 8.50
N ALA A 4 -25.39 21.81 8.23
CA ALA A 4 -25.13 22.62 7.06
C ALA A 4 -23.74 22.40 6.47
N THR A 5 -23.57 22.74 5.19
CA THR A 5 -22.27 22.80 4.51
C THR A 5 -22.15 24.08 3.70
N TRP A 6 -20.95 24.65 3.68
CA TRP A 6 -20.64 25.87 2.92
C TRP A 6 -19.18 25.88 2.48
N ASN A 7 -18.95 25.84 1.16
CA ASN A 7 -17.66 26.26 0.61
C ASN A 7 -17.52 27.78 0.81
N ILE A 8 -16.77 28.17 1.84
CA ILE A 8 -16.59 29.57 2.25
C ILE A 8 -15.49 30.28 1.43
N ASN A 9 -14.69 29.53 0.65
CA ASN A 9 -13.71 30.05 -0.31
C ASN A 9 -12.79 31.16 0.27
N ASN A 10 -11.93 30.84 1.23
CA ASN A 10 -11.19 31.75 2.14
C ASN A 10 -12.03 32.25 3.33
N VAL A 11 -11.93 31.50 4.44
CA VAL A 11 -12.63 31.76 5.70
C VAL A 11 -12.17 33.05 6.40
N ILE A 12 -10.91 33.46 6.25
CA ILE A 12 -10.38 34.67 6.90
C ILE A 12 -10.95 35.92 6.22
N LYS A 13 -11.08 35.92 4.90
CA LYS A 13 -11.68 37.04 4.16
C LYS A 13 -13.18 37.21 4.43
N ARG A 14 -13.87 36.14 4.84
CA ARG A 14 -15.33 36.09 4.97
C ARG A 14 -15.79 35.71 6.38
N LEU A 15 -14.95 35.98 7.38
CA LEU A 15 -15.25 35.64 8.77
C LEU A 15 -16.52 36.34 9.25
N ASP A 16 -16.69 37.62 8.95
CA ASP A 16 -17.85 38.40 9.41
C ASP A 16 -19.16 37.91 8.77
N LEU A 17 -19.13 37.53 7.49
CA LEU A 17 -20.26 36.91 6.79
C LEU A 17 -20.63 35.55 7.41
N LEU A 18 -19.61 34.73 7.72
CA LEU A 18 -19.81 33.46 8.40
C LEU A 18 -20.40 33.65 9.80
N LEU A 19 -19.86 34.57 10.61
CA LEU A 19 -20.35 34.85 11.96
C LEU A 19 -21.80 35.36 11.94
N GLY A 20 -22.12 36.32 11.06
CA GLY A 20 -23.47 36.84 10.92
C GLY A 20 -24.48 35.78 10.45
N TRP A 21 -24.09 34.85 9.57
CA TRP A 21 -24.95 33.72 9.21
C TRP A 21 -25.09 32.70 10.35
N LEU A 22 -24.00 32.38 11.08
CA LEU A 22 -24.04 31.47 12.24
C LEU A 22 -24.94 31.99 13.37
N GLU A 23 -24.96 33.31 13.58
CA GLU A 23 -25.84 34.00 14.55
C GLU A 23 -27.33 33.87 14.18
N ARG A 24 -27.67 34.05 12.89
CA ARG A 24 -29.05 33.97 12.37
C ARG A 24 -29.56 32.54 12.21
N ALA A 25 -28.78 31.68 11.58
CA ALA A 25 -29.21 30.34 11.15
C ALA A 25 -29.02 29.26 12.22
N GLN A 26 -28.10 29.49 13.16
CA GLN A 26 -27.78 28.64 14.32
C GLN A 26 -27.77 27.11 14.07
N PRO A 27 -27.08 26.61 13.03
CA PRO A 27 -26.90 25.17 12.82
C PRO A 27 -26.22 24.50 14.01
N ASP A 28 -26.52 23.24 14.26
CA ASP A 28 -25.84 22.44 15.28
C ASP A 28 -24.46 21.98 14.81
N VAL A 29 -24.32 21.68 13.51
CA VAL A 29 -23.06 21.26 12.87
C VAL A 29 -22.89 21.92 11.51
N VAL A 30 -21.69 22.44 11.22
CA VAL A 30 -21.35 23.05 9.93
C VAL A 30 -20.07 22.46 9.36
N ALA A 31 -20.13 22.00 8.11
CA ALA A 31 -18.96 21.64 7.32
C ALA A 31 -18.51 22.83 6.46
N LEU A 32 -17.25 23.26 6.62
CA LEU A 32 -16.67 24.34 5.81
C LEU A 32 -15.61 23.81 4.86
N GLN A 33 -15.62 24.28 3.61
CA GLN A 33 -14.67 23.89 2.56
C GLN A 33 -13.87 25.09 2.00
N GLU A 34 -12.77 24.79 1.31
CA GLU A 34 -11.87 25.75 0.64
C GLU A 34 -11.38 26.87 1.58
N LEU A 35 -10.97 26.49 2.80
CA LEU A 35 -10.63 27.44 3.87
C LEU A 35 -9.51 28.43 3.50
N LYS A 36 -8.56 28.02 2.63
CA LYS A 36 -7.39 28.82 2.21
C LYS A 36 -6.56 29.39 3.38
N THR A 37 -6.56 28.70 4.52
CA THR A 37 -5.74 29.01 5.70
C THR A 37 -5.19 27.71 6.32
N PRO A 38 -3.94 27.69 6.83
CA PRO A 38 -3.44 26.60 7.68
C PRO A 38 -4.29 26.42 8.95
N THR A 39 -4.35 25.21 9.51
CA THR A 39 -5.01 24.94 10.81
C THR A 39 -4.60 25.94 11.90
N ALA A 40 -3.31 26.27 12.01
CA ALA A 40 -2.79 27.20 13.03
C ALA A 40 -3.18 28.68 12.82
N ALA A 41 -3.80 29.03 11.70
CA ALA A 41 -4.28 30.38 11.37
C ALA A 41 -5.79 30.36 11.02
N PHE A 42 -6.51 29.33 11.45
CA PHE A 42 -7.97 29.28 11.39
C PHE A 42 -8.57 30.12 12.54
N PRO A 43 -9.71 30.81 12.36
CA PRO A 43 -10.25 31.73 13.36
C PRO A 43 -11.02 31.02 14.48
N THR A 44 -10.45 29.95 15.07
CA THR A 44 -11.08 29.12 16.11
C THR A 44 -11.60 29.95 17.29
N ARG A 45 -10.87 31.01 17.70
CA ARG A 45 -11.31 31.87 18.81
C ARG A 45 -12.60 32.62 18.48
N ALA A 46 -12.68 33.30 17.33
CA ALA A 46 -13.87 34.06 16.96
C ALA A 46 -15.12 33.15 16.79
N LEU A 47 -14.91 31.91 16.33
CA LEU A 47 -15.98 30.92 16.23
C LEU A 47 -16.39 30.38 17.61
N ALA A 48 -15.43 30.17 18.53
CA ALA A 48 -15.71 29.77 19.91
C ALA A 48 -16.43 30.88 20.69
N ASP A 49 -16.05 32.14 20.48
CA ASP A 49 -16.74 33.33 21.02
C ASP A 49 -18.18 33.42 20.49
N ALA A 50 -18.45 32.92 19.26
CA ALA A 50 -19.79 32.74 18.68
C ALA A 50 -20.48 31.40 19.05
N GLY A 51 -19.92 30.61 19.98
CA GLY A 51 -20.52 29.37 20.50
C GLY A 51 -20.18 28.08 19.73
N TYR A 52 -19.24 28.10 18.79
CA TYR A 52 -18.84 26.95 17.96
C TYR A 52 -17.40 26.50 18.21
N GLN A 53 -17.22 25.24 18.59
CA GLN A 53 -15.89 24.61 18.59
C GLN A 53 -15.57 24.06 17.19
N SER A 54 -14.29 23.94 16.84
CA SER A 54 -13.86 23.62 15.47
C SER A 54 -12.80 22.51 15.41
N LEU A 55 -13.02 21.50 14.58
CA LEU A 55 -12.00 20.56 14.13
C LEU A 55 -11.56 20.92 12.71
N VAL A 56 -10.26 21.12 12.48
CA VAL A 56 -9.75 21.81 11.28
C VAL A 56 -8.54 21.11 10.66
N VAL A 57 -8.65 20.76 9.37
CA VAL A 57 -7.53 20.34 8.53
C VAL A 57 -7.33 21.43 7.47
N GLY A 58 -6.43 22.37 7.72
CA GLY A 58 -6.26 23.59 6.92
C GLY A 58 -4.99 23.60 6.06
N GLN A 59 -5.08 24.20 4.86
CA GLN A 59 -3.97 24.34 3.90
C GLN A 59 -3.98 25.77 3.30
N ARG A 60 -2.79 26.33 3.01
CA ARG A 60 -2.64 27.73 2.56
C ARG A 60 -3.33 28.06 1.23
N THR A 61 -3.39 27.10 0.32
CA THR A 61 -3.78 27.33 -1.07
C THR A 61 -4.84 26.32 -1.50
N TRP A 62 -5.94 26.84 -2.05
CA TRP A 62 -7.03 26.12 -2.72
C TRP A 62 -7.75 25.00 -1.95
N ASN A 63 -7.30 24.61 -0.76
CA ASN A 63 -7.83 23.48 0.01
C ASN A 63 -8.14 23.91 1.46
N GLY A 64 -8.52 22.94 2.27
CA GLY A 64 -8.85 23.09 3.69
C GLY A 64 -10.30 22.68 3.96
N VAL A 65 -10.51 21.93 5.05
CA VAL A 65 -11.82 21.53 5.54
C VAL A 65 -11.93 21.70 7.05
N ALA A 66 -13.12 22.05 7.54
CA ALA A 66 -13.42 22.10 8.96
C ALA A 66 -14.82 21.53 9.26
N LEU A 67 -14.99 21.03 10.49
CA LEU A 67 -16.27 20.77 11.13
C LEU A 67 -16.41 21.73 12.32
N LEU A 68 -17.48 22.51 12.34
CA LEU A 68 -17.90 23.32 13.47
C LEU A 68 -19.04 22.60 14.19
N ALA A 69 -19.02 22.60 15.53
CA ALA A 69 -20.12 22.10 16.34
C ALA A 69 -20.53 23.12 17.40
N ARG A 70 -21.83 23.38 17.51
CA ARG A 70 -22.40 24.32 18.48
C ARG A 70 -22.37 23.70 19.88
N GLY A 71 -21.77 24.41 20.84
CA GLY A 71 -21.77 24.04 22.26
C GLY A 71 -20.97 22.80 22.68
N GLN A 72 -20.25 22.12 21.77
CA GLN A 72 -19.44 20.93 22.09
C GLN A 72 -18.21 20.83 21.18
N GLU A 73 -17.15 20.14 21.62
CA GLU A 73 -15.96 19.88 20.80
C GLU A 73 -16.19 18.68 19.85
N PRO A 74 -15.90 18.81 18.54
CA PRO A 74 -15.96 17.67 17.61
C PRO A 74 -14.86 16.65 17.90
N LEU A 75 -15.23 15.43 18.28
CA LEU A 75 -14.26 14.37 18.58
C LEU A 75 -13.68 13.79 17.28
N PRO A 76 -12.38 13.97 16.97
CA PRO A 76 -11.81 13.55 15.69
C PRO A 76 -11.80 12.03 15.52
N VAL A 77 -12.29 11.56 14.39
CA VAL A 77 -12.29 10.13 14.02
C VAL A 77 -11.19 9.86 12.98
N VAL A 78 -11.13 10.67 11.91
CA VAL A 78 -10.14 10.59 10.84
C VAL A 78 -9.89 11.99 10.27
N THR A 79 -8.63 12.34 9.94
CA THR A 79 -8.25 13.68 9.43
C THR A 79 -7.75 13.69 7.98
N SER A 80 -7.90 12.58 7.24
CA SER A 80 -7.60 12.47 5.80
C SER A 80 -8.34 11.29 5.18
N LEU A 81 -8.69 11.33 3.89
CA LEU A 81 -9.48 10.26 3.26
C LEU A 81 -8.67 8.95 3.14
N PRO A 82 -9.09 7.84 3.78
CA PRO A 82 -8.33 6.59 3.76
C PRO A 82 -8.16 6.01 2.35
N GLY A 83 -7.11 5.18 2.17
CA GLY A 83 -6.86 4.43 0.93
C GLY A 83 -5.71 4.94 0.06
N ASP A 84 -5.11 6.10 0.36
CA ASP A 84 -3.84 6.53 -0.24
C ASP A 84 -3.01 7.36 0.76
N ALA A 85 -1.91 6.78 1.25
CA ALA A 85 -1.00 7.45 2.19
C ALA A 85 -0.17 8.57 1.56
N LYS A 86 -0.13 8.67 0.22
CA LYS A 86 0.57 9.73 -0.51
C LYS A 86 -0.28 10.99 -0.71
N ASP A 87 -1.60 10.89 -0.56
CA ASP A 87 -2.47 12.06 -0.59
C ASP A 87 -2.22 12.93 0.64
N LYS A 88 -1.90 14.21 0.40
CA LYS A 88 -1.62 15.22 1.43
C LYS A 88 -2.54 16.43 1.31
N GLU A 89 -3.54 16.39 0.43
CA GLU A 89 -4.46 17.52 0.25
C GLU A 89 -5.50 17.57 1.39
N ALA A 90 -5.65 18.75 1.99
CA ALA A 90 -6.58 18.98 3.09
C ALA A 90 -8.04 19.02 2.57
N ARG A 91 -8.61 17.85 2.28
CA ARG A 91 -9.91 17.67 1.61
C ARG A 91 -10.94 16.86 2.38
N TYR A 92 -10.59 16.30 3.53
CA TYR A 92 -11.45 15.36 4.24
C TYR A 92 -11.19 15.35 5.75
N VAL A 93 -12.26 15.40 6.54
CA VAL A 93 -12.21 15.24 8.01
C VAL A 93 -13.50 14.61 8.53
N GLU A 94 -13.36 13.72 9.50
CA GLU A 94 -14.45 13.06 10.21
C GLU A 94 -14.44 13.35 11.71
N ALA A 95 -15.60 13.60 12.30
CA ALA A 95 -15.78 13.72 13.74
C ALA A 95 -17.06 13.02 14.24
N ALA A 96 -17.04 12.57 15.49
CA ALA A 96 -18.24 12.24 16.24
C ALA A 96 -18.73 13.49 16.99
N ILE A 97 -20.00 13.84 16.81
CA ILE A 97 -20.68 15.01 17.39
C ILE A 97 -22.09 14.57 17.79
N ASN A 98 -22.51 14.75 19.05
CA ASN A 98 -23.82 14.28 19.57
C ASN A 98 -24.18 12.81 19.22
N GLY A 99 -23.19 11.90 19.19
CA GLY A 99 -23.42 10.49 18.82
C GLY A 99 -23.71 10.25 17.33
N VAL A 100 -23.50 11.25 16.48
CA VAL A 100 -23.59 11.17 15.02
C VAL A 100 -22.19 11.35 14.41
N LEU A 101 -21.85 10.54 13.41
CA LEU A 101 -20.61 10.70 12.64
C LEU A 101 -20.82 11.69 11.50
N PHE A 102 -19.96 12.68 11.42
CA PHE A 102 -19.96 13.70 10.38
C PHE A 102 -18.69 13.59 9.54
N ALA A 103 -18.84 13.57 8.22
CA ALA A 103 -17.73 13.69 7.29
C ALA A 103 -17.86 14.99 6.49
N CYS A 104 -16.89 15.90 6.66
CA CYS A 104 -16.72 17.09 5.84
C CYS A 104 -15.75 16.79 4.69
N LEU A 105 -16.17 17.05 3.45
CA LEU A 105 -15.38 16.76 2.25
C LEU A 105 -15.30 17.93 1.26
N TYR A 106 -14.18 17.99 0.53
CA TYR A 106 -13.93 18.96 -0.54
C TYR A 106 -13.30 18.25 -1.74
N LEU A 107 -14.17 17.66 -2.56
CA LEU A 107 -13.79 16.75 -3.65
C LEU A 107 -12.99 17.50 -4.74
N PRO A 108 -11.92 16.91 -5.33
CA PRO A 108 -11.13 17.61 -6.35
C PRO A 108 -11.95 18.04 -7.58
N ASN A 109 -11.84 19.32 -7.96
CA ASN A 109 -12.57 19.88 -9.12
C ASN A 109 -12.35 19.09 -10.43
N GLY A 110 -11.09 18.73 -10.71
CA GLY A 110 -10.69 17.83 -11.80
C GLY A 110 -10.39 18.47 -13.16
N ASN A 111 -10.61 19.77 -13.36
CA ASN A 111 -10.31 20.41 -14.65
C ASN A 111 -8.79 20.65 -14.87
N PRO A 112 -8.27 20.52 -16.11
CA PRO A 112 -8.98 20.11 -17.33
C PRO A 112 -9.20 18.60 -17.42
N GLN A 113 -10.21 18.23 -18.22
CA GLN A 113 -10.59 16.87 -18.60
C GLN A 113 -10.31 16.67 -20.10
N PRO A 114 -9.71 15.56 -20.56
CA PRO A 114 -8.98 14.56 -19.78
C PRO A 114 -7.62 15.07 -19.27
N GLY A 115 -7.12 14.43 -18.21
CA GLY A 115 -5.76 14.66 -17.72
C GLY A 115 -5.55 14.32 -16.24
N PRO A 116 -4.32 14.49 -15.72
CA PRO A 116 -3.94 14.01 -14.39
C PRO A 116 -4.78 14.53 -13.22
N LYS A 117 -5.37 15.72 -13.37
CA LYS A 117 -6.29 16.31 -12.37
C LYS A 117 -7.64 15.59 -12.35
N PHE A 118 -8.15 15.17 -13.51
CA PHE A 118 -9.36 14.37 -13.59
C PHE A 118 -9.11 12.93 -13.11
N ASP A 119 -7.98 12.33 -13.48
CA ASP A 119 -7.60 11.00 -12.97
C ASP A 119 -7.49 11.01 -11.43
N TYR A 120 -6.92 12.09 -10.87
CA TYR A 120 -6.90 12.29 -9.42
C TYR A 120 -8.30 12.45 -8.82
N LYS A 121 -9.18 13.23 -9.45
CA LYS A 121 -10.60 13.34 -9.07
C LYS A 121 -11.26 11.96 -9.02
N LEU A 122 -11.15 11.15 -10.07
CA LEU A 122 -11.76 9.81 -10.10
C LEU A 122 -11.19 8.87 -9.03
N ARG A 123 -9.86 8.86 -8.81
CA ARG A 123 -9.25 8.08 -7.71
C ARG A 123 -9.68 8.57 -6.32
N TRP A 124 -9.88 9.87 -6.15
CA TRP A 124 -10.40 10.45 -4.91
C TRP A 124 -11.87 10.06 -4.70
N PHE A 125 -12.69 10.13 -5.76
CA PHE A 125 -14.09 9.71 -5.75
C PHE A 125 -14.25 8.24 -5.39
N GLU A 126 -13.44 7.35 -5.98
CA GLU A 126 -13.48 5.91 -5.67
C GLU A 126 -13.10 5.61 -4.21
N ARG A 127 -12.09 6.29 -3.65
CA ARG A 127 -11.80 6.22 -2.19
C ARG A 127 -12.97 6.72 -1.35
N MET A 128 -13.62 7.80 -1.77
CA MET A 128 -14.79 8.32 -1.07
C MET A 128 -15.98 7.37 -1.14
N ARG A 129 -16.19 6.70 -2.29
CA ARG A 129 -17.21 5.66 -2.47
C ARG A 129 -16.96 4.46 -1.57
N GLN A 130 -15.71 4.02 -1.43
CA GLN A 130 -15.31 2.96 -0.50
C GLN A 130 -15.48 3.38 0.96
N ARG A 131 -15.12 4.63 1.33
CA ARG A 131 -15.33 5.13 2.70
C ARG A 131 -16.81 5.29 3.03
N ALA A 132 -17.63 5.76 2.08
CA ALA A 132 -19.08 5.81 2.20
C ALA A 132 -19.69 4.41 2.42
N ASP A 133 -19.20 3.38 1.71
CA ASP A 133 -19.68 1.99 1.89
C ASP A 133 -19.37 1.45 3.30
N VAL A 134 -18.19 1.75 3.84
CA VAL A 134 -17.80 1.42 5.23
C VAL A 134 -18.65 2.19 6.24
N LEU A 135 -18.84 3.49 6.05
CA LEU A 135 -19.63 4.34 6.95
C LEU A 135 -21.11 3.93 6.95
N TRP A 136 -21.68 3.63 5.78
CA TRP A 136 -23.04 3.10 5.63
C TRP A 136 -23.19 1.74 6.31
N SER A 137 -22.25 0.82 6.05
CA SER A 137 -22.25 -0.54 6.61
C SER A 137 -22.06 -0.59 8.13
N SER A 138 -21.59 0.50 8.76
CA SER A 138 -21.47 0.61 10.22
C SER A 138 -22.82 0.59 10.95
N GLY A 139 -23.91 0.96 10.26
CA GLY A 139 -25.25 1.11 10.83
C GLY A 139 -25.41 2.31 11.78
N GLN A 140 -24.35 3.09 12.02
CA GLN A 140 -24.38 4.28 12.88
C GLN A 140 -25.12 5.44 12.20
N PRO A 141 -25.60 6.44 12.96
CA PRO A 141 -25.99 7.74 12.39
C PRO A 141 -24.78 8.40 11.72
N VAL A 142 -24.86 8.64 10.40
CA VAL A 142 -23.80 9.29 9.63
C VAL A 142 -24.40 10.36 8.70
N VAL A 143 -23.70 11.49 8.57
CA VAL A 143 -23.95 12.50 7.54
C VAL A 143 -22.66 12.80 6.78
N LEU A 144 -22.69 12.69 5.45
CA LEU A 144 -21.61 13.13 4.55
C LEU A 144 -22.02 14.48 3.95
N MET A 145 -21.18 15.50 4.06
CA MET A 145 -21.53 16.85 3.61
C MET A 145 -20.31 17.60 3.09
N GLY A 146 -20.50 18.42 2.06
CA GLY A 146 -19.41 19.16 1.44
C GLY A 146 -19.70 19.64 0.04
N ASP A 147 -18.68 20.24 -0.57
CA ASP A 147 -18.60 20.47 -2.01
C ASP A 147 -18.03 19.20 -2.67
N TRP A 148 -18.90 18.52 -3.42
CA TRP A 148 -18.59 17.29 -4.14
C TRP A 148 -18.04 17.54 -5.55
N ASN A 149 -17.95 18.79 -6.00
CA ASN A 149 -17.47 19.16 -7.33
C ASN A 149 -18.05 18.28 -8.46
N VAL A 150 -19.33 17.92 -8.37
CA VAL A 150 -20.04 17.10 -9.36
C VAL A 150 -21.46 17.61 -9.51
N VAL A 151 -21.95 17.68 -10.74
CA VAL A 151 -23.34 18.04 -11.07
C VAL A 151 -24.06 16.73 -11.41
N PRO A 152 -24.84 16.11 -10.51
CA PRO A 152 -25.28 14.72 -10.68
C PRO A 152 -26.14 14.49 -11.93
N THR A 153 -27.03 15.42 -12.24
CA THR A 153 -27.95 15.34 -13.39
C THR A 153 -28.09 16.70 -14.08
N ASP A 154 -28.72 16.75 -15.25
CA ASP A 154 -29.01 18.01 -15.94
C ASP A 154 -30.09 18.86 -15.22
N ALA A 155 -30.79 18.29 -14.22
CA ALA A 155 -31.66 19.05 -13.32
C ALA A 155 -30.89 19.82 -12.22
N ASP A 156 -29.58 19.61 -12.12
CA ASP A 156 -28.66 20.23 -11.15
C ASP A 156 -27.84 21.39 -11.77
N ILE A 157 -28.16 21.80 -12.99
CA ILE A 157 -27.49 22.90 -13.71
C ILE A 157 -28.52 23.73 -14.51
N TYR A 158 -28.28 25.04 -14.63
CA TYR A 158 -29.11 25.93 -15.44
C TYR A 158 -29.06 25.61 -16.96
N LYS A 159 -27.87 25.43 -17.54
CA LYS A 159 -27.68 25.07 -18.96
C LYS A 159 -26.47 24.13 -19.18
N PRO A 160 -26.68 22.81 -19.35
CA PRO A 160 -25.62 21.79 -19.57
C PRO A 160 -24.62 22.14 -20.67
N ASP A 161 -25.09 22.63 -21.82
CA ASP A 161 -24.24 22.83 -23.02
C ASP A 161 -23.04 23.74 -22.78
N THR A 162 -23.15 24.70 -21.84
CA THR A 162 -22.07 25.64 -21.54
C THR A 162 -20.97 25.06 -20.63
N TRP A 163 -21.10 23.80 -20.22
CA TRP A 163 -20.20 23.10 -19.29
C TRP A 163 -19.86 21.66 -19.75
N ARG A 164 -20.14 21.26 -21.00
CA ARG A 164 -19.93 19.88 -21.49
C ARG A 164 -18.48 19.40 -21.41
N ASP A 165 -17.50 20.29 -21.56
CA ASP A 165 -16.07 19.96 -21.45
C ASP A 165 -15.55 20.04 -19.99
N ASN A 166 -16.42 20.36 -19.04
CA ASN A 166 -16.02 20.53 -17.64
C ASN A 166 -16.05 19.20 -16.87
N ALA A 167 -15.03 18.96 -16.07
CA ALA A 167 -14.89 17.83 -15.17
C ALA A 167 -16.07 17.59 -14.20
N LEU A 168 -16.92 18.60 -13.95
CA LEU A 168 -18.11 18.51 -13.09
C LEU A 168 -19.29 17.77 -13.73
N LEU A 169 -19.37 17.73 -15.07
CA LEU A 169 -20.51 17.19 -15.83
C LEU A 169 -20.22 15.88 -16.56
N GLN A 170 -18.98 15.39 -16.49
CA GLN A 170 -18.57 14.18 -17.20
C GLN A 170 -19.34 12.95 -16.71
N PRO A 171 -19.51 11.91 -17.55
CA PRO A 171 -20.20 10.68 -17.15
C PRO A 171 -19.59 10.03 -15.90
N GLU A 172 -18.26 9.96 -15.80
CA GLU A 172 -17.59 9.14 -14.79
C GLU A 172 -17.78 9.68 -13.35
N PRO A 173 -17.67 11.00 -13.06
CA PRO A 173 -18.05 11.55 -11.75
C PRO A 173 -19.55 11.45 -11.46
N ARG A 174 -20.42 11.57 -12.48
CA ARG A 174 -21.88 11.41 -12.32
C ARG A 174 -22.23 9.98 -11.92
N GLU A 175 -21.66 9.00 -12.61
CA GLU A 175 -21.77 7.58 -12.29
C GLU A 175 -21.20 7.27 -10.89
N ALA A 176 -20.05 7.86 -10.53
CA ALA A 176 -19.46 7.68 -9.21
C ALA A 176 -20.33 8.24 -8.08
N TYR A 177 -20.99 9.40 -8.28
CA TYR A 177 -21.97 9.95 -7.32
C TYR A 177 -23.21 9.05 -7.23
N ALA A 178 -23.76 8.60 -8.36
CA ALA A 178 -24.87 7.66 -8.40
C ALA A 178 -24.54 6.32 -7.70
N ALA A 179 -23.30 5.84 -7.82
CA ALA A 179 -22.80 4.64 -7.15
C ALA A 179 -22.57 4.81 -5.63
N ILE A 180 -22.55 6.04 -5.11
CA ILE A 180 -22.70 6.30 -3.67
C ILE A 180 -24.17 6.24 -3.29
N LEU A 181 -25.05 6.96 -3.99
CA LEU A 181 -26.50 6.94 -3.71
C LEU A 181 -27.08 5.51 -3.75
N SER A 182 -26.61 4.65 -4.65
CA SER A 182 -27.06 3.26 -4.75
C SER A 182 -26.69 2.37 -3.55
N GLN A 183 -25.84 2.83 -2.63
CA GLN A 183 -25.61 2.17 -1.34
C GLN A 183 -26.82 2.34 -0.40
N GLY A 184 -27.63 3.40 -0.61
CA GLY A 184 -28.81 3.75 0.17
C GLY A 184 -28.81 5.17 0.73
N TRP A 185 -27.73 5.94 0.53
CA TRP A 185 -27.61 7.33 1.02
C TRP A 185 -28.74 8.23 0.50
N THR A 186 -29.32 9.03 1.39
CA THR A 186 -30.40 9.96 1.06
C THR A 186 -29.83 11.36 0.79
N ASP A 187 -29.96 11.86 -0.45
CA ASP A 187 -29.65 13.25 -0.82
C ASP A 187 -30.73 14.18 -0.25
N ALA A 188 -30.37 15.01 0.74
CA ALA A 188 -31.34 15.73 1.56
C ALA A 188 -32.22 16.70 0.76
N LEU A 189 -31.63 17.49 -0.15
CA LEU A 189 -32.38 18.43 -1.00
C LEU A 189 -33.36 17.71 -1.92
N ARG A 190 -32.94 16.58 -2.51
CA ARG A 190 -33.77 15.78 -3.42
C ARG A 190 -34.83 14.96 -2.69
N ALA A 191 -34.61 14.59 -1.44
CA ALA A 191 -35.60 13.88 -0.61
C ALA A 191 -36.81 14.76 -0.28
N VAL A 192 -36.59 16.02 0.10
CA VAL A 192 -37.66 16.95 0.49
C VAL A 192 -38.32 17.59 -0.73
N ASN A 193 -37.53 17.95 -1.75
CA ASN A 193 -38.00 18.71 -2.90
C ASN A 193 -37.53 18.10 -4.24
N PRO A 194 -38.03 16.90 -4.64
CA PRO A 194 -37.52 16.18 -5.80
C PRO A 194 -37.51 16.97 -7.11
N LYS A 195 -38.56 17.77 -7.35
CA LYS A 195 -38.79 18.52 -8.60
C LYS A 195 -38.22 19.94 -8.61
N LYS A 196 -37.83 20.50 -7.46
CA LYS A 196 -37.30 21.87 -7.39
C LYS A 196 -35.88 21.90 -7.98
N LYS A 197 -35.54 22.95 -8.73
CA LYS A 197 -34.14 23.23 -9.06
C LYS A 197 -33.51 23.96 -7.87
N PHE A 198 -32.48 23.36 -7.31
CA PHE A 198 -31.58 24.02 -6.38
C PHE A 198 -30.28 24.30 -7.13
N PHE A 199 -29.69 25.46 -6.87
CA PHE A 199 -28.31 25.76 -7.19
C PHE A 199 -27.61 26.14 -5.88
N THR A 200 -26.32 25.86 -5.80
CA THR A 200 -25.48 26.08 -4.62
C THR A 200 -24.25 26.91 -4.98
N PHE A 201 -23.89 26.98 -6.27
CA PHE A 201 -22.76 27.73 -6.83
C PHE A 201 -23.15 28.62 -8.01
N TRP A 202 -22.65 29.86 -8.04
CA TRP A 202 -22.82 30.82 -9.15
C TRP A 202 -21.50 31.58 -9.44
N ASP A 203 -20.86 31.23 -10.56
CA ASP A 203 -19.69 31.95 -11.13
C ASP A 203 -20.01 33.45 -11.33
N TYR A 204 -19.10 34.32 -10.88
CA TYR A 204 -19.22 35.78 -10.96
C TYR A 204 -19.34 36.33 -12.41
N ARG A 205 -18.99 35.55 -13.42
CA ARG A 205 -19.02 35.96 -14.84
C ARG A 205 -20.43 35.94 -15.42
N ARG A 206 -20.68 36.81 -16.41
CA ARG A 206 -21.91 36.84 -17.25
C ARG A 206 -23.23 37.02 -16.46
N LYS A 207 -23.17 37.67 -15.29
CA LYS A 207 -24.32 37.93 -14.41
C LYS A 207 -25.11 36.66 -14.07
N ARG A 208 -24.41 35.56 -13.78
CA ARG A 208 -25.07 34.26 -13.50
C ARG A 208 -25.83 34.28 -12.17
N TRP A 209 -25.41 35.07 -11.20
CA TRP A 209 -26.12 35.22 -9.92
C TRP A 209 -27.51 35.84 -10.13
N GLU A 210 -27.56 37.00 -10.79
CA GLU A 210 -28.78 37.80 -11.02
C GLU A 210 -29.78 37.07 -11.94
N ARG A 211 -29.30 36.12 -12.75
CA ARG A 211 -30.09 35.28 -13.65
C ARG A 211 -30.45 33.91 -13.08
N ASP A 212 -30.05 33.63 -11.85
CA ASP A 212 -30.08 32.32 -11.19
C ASP A 212 -29.52 31.17 -12.05
N ALA A 213 -28.43 31.43 -12.78
CA ALA A 213 -27.84 30.54 -13.76
C ALA A 213 -26.69 29.68 -13.20
N GLY A 214 -26.96 29.01 -12.06
CA GLY A 214 -26.00 28.29 -11.24
C GLY A 214 -25.86 26.77 -11.49
N LEU A 215 -25.15 26.12 -10.56
CA LEU A 215 -24.90 24.68 -10.45
C LEU A 215 -25.24 24.20 -9.03
N ARG A 216 -25.67 22.94 -8.84
CA ARG A 216 -25.65 22.26 -7.54
C ARG A 216 -24.48 21.29 -7.49
N ILE A 217 -23.50 21.62 -6.65
CA ILE A 217 -22.29 20.83 -6.39
C ILE A 217 -22.02 20.61 -4.89
N ASP A 218 -22.73 21.32 -4.02
CA ASP A 218 -22.74 21.12 -2.58
C ASP A 218 -23.90 20.18 -2.21
N HIS A 219 -23.61 19.09 -1.50
CA HIS A 219 -24.62 18.06 -1.19
C HIS A 219 -24.46 17.54 0.24
N ILE A 220 -25.61 17.24 0.86
CA ILE A 220 -25.73 16.58 2.16
C ILE A 220 -26.36 15.20 1.92
N LEU A 221 -25.62 14.15 2.23
CA LEU A 221 -26.04 12.75 2.15
C LEU A 221 -26.23 12.17 3.55
N VAL A 222 -27.37 11.53 3.79
CA VAL A 222 -27.80 11.09 5.12
C VAL A 222 -27.97 9.56 5.16
N SER A 223 -27.53 8.93 6.26
CA SER A 223 -27.63 7.48 6.49
C SER A 223 -29.06 7.02 6.79
N ALA A 224 -29.40 5.74 6.59
CA ALA A 224 -30.74 5.19 6.89
C ALA A 224 -31.18 5.30 8.37
N SER A 225 -30.22 5.48 9.28
CA SER A 225 -30.41 5.70 10.72
C SER A 225 -30.91 7.12 11.04
N LEU A 226 -30.93 8.03 10.07
CA LEU A 226 -31.40 9.40 10.19
C LEU A 226 -32.50 9.68 9.16
N GLN A 227 -33.50 10.47 9.54
CA GLN A 227 -34.54 10.98 8.66
C GLN A 227 -34.29 12.47 8.37
N VAL A 228 -34.28 12.84 7.10
CA VAL A 228 -34.36 14.24 6.65
C VAL A 228 -35.80 14.73 6.87
N VAL A 229 -35.95 15.84 7.60
CA VAL A 229 -37.22 16.49 7.93
C VAL A 229 -37.51 17.61 6.95
N ASP A 230 -36.53 18.50 6.76
CA ASP A 230 -36.55 19.59 5.78
C ASP A 230 -35.12 19.84 5.25
N ALA A 231 -34.97 20.51 4.12
CA ALA A 231 -33.68 20.84 3.51
C ALA A 231 -33.80 22.02 2.53
N GLY A 232 -32.80 22.91 2.57
CA GLY A 232 -32.81 24.14 1.80
C GLY A 232 -31.41 24.66 1.46
N VAL A 233 -31.40 25.81 0.78
CA VAL A 233 -30.19 26.57 0.44
C VAL A 233 -30.45 28.02 0.84
N ASP A 234 -29.59 28.59 1.67
CA ASP A 234 -29.68 29.98 2.13
C ASP A 234 -29.13 30.92 1.04
N ARG A 235 -29.83 30.93 -0.10
CA ARG A 235 -29.40 31.55 -1.36
C ARG A 235 -28.99 33.01 -1.19
N GLU A 236 -29.70 33.77 -0.36
CA GLU A 236 -29.44 35.21 -0.15
C GLU A 236 -28.04 35.52 0.42
N GLU A 237 -27.38 34.57 1.09
CA GLU A 237 -25.99 34.74 1.56
C GLU A 237 -25.00 34.91 0.39
N ARG A 238 -25.31 34.36 -0.79
CA ARG A 238 -24.54 34.57 -2.04
C ARG A 238 -24.70 35.99 -2.61
N GLY A 239 -25.77 36.68 -2.24
CA GLY A 239 -26.09 38.03 -2.73
C GLY A 239 -25.34 39.16 -2.02
N GLN A 240 -24.71 38.88 -0.87
CA GLN A 240 -24.00 39.88 -0.06
C GLN A 240 -22.66 40.31 -0.68
N GLU A 241 -22.22 41.52 -0.35
CA GLU A 241 -20.94 42.03 -0.82
C GLU A 241 -19.78 41.16 -0.30
N GLY A 242 -18.83 40.82 -1.18
CA GLY A 242 -17.69 39.98 -0.83
C GLY A 242 -18.02 38.50 -0.57
N ALA A 243 -19.27 38.05 -0.74
CA ALA A 243 -19.70 36.67 -0.48
C ALA A 243 -18.89 35.58 -1.24
N SER A 244 -19.01 34.33 -0.79
CA SER A 244 -18.50 33.17 -1.53
C SER A 244 -19.23 33.04 -2.87
N ASP A 245 -18.68 32.34 -3.84
CA ASP A 245 -19.40 31.90 -5.03
C ASP A 245 -20.43 30.80 -4.73
N HIS A 246 -20.36 30.21 -3.53
CA HIS A 246 -21.33 29.26 -2.99
C HIS A 246 -22.27 29.86 -1.93
N ALA A 247 -23.48 29.31 -1.80
CA ALA A 247 -24.41 29.57 -0.70
C ALA A 247 -24.45 28.39 0.30
N PRO A 248 -24.77 28.60 1.59
CA PRO A 248 -24.95 27.52 2.56
C PRO A 248 -26.08 26.56 2.14
N VAL A 249 -25.80 25.26 2.16
CA VAL A 249 -26.81 24.20 2.05
C VAL A 249 -27.08 23.65 3.44
N TRP A 250 -28.35 23.47 3.81
CA TRP A 250 -28.72 22.93 5.11
C TRP A 250 -29.76 21.81 5.00
N ALA A 251 -29.79 20.97 6.03
CA ALA A 251 -30.80 19.95 6.25
C ALA A 251 -31.15 19.86 7.73
N GLU A 252 -32.42 19.66 8.05
CA GLU A 252 -32.85 19.24 9.38
C GLU A 252 -32.94 17.72 9.42
N VAL A 253 -32.18 17.11 10.32
CA VAL A 253 -32.16 15.66 10.53
C VAL A 253 -32.59 15.30 11.95
N ARG A 254 -33.27 14.16 12.05
CA ARG A 254 -33.62 13.50 13.32
C ARG A 254 -33.28 12.01 13.26
N ALA A 255 -33.15 11.37 14.41
CA ALA A 255 -33.08 9.90 14.46
C ALA A 255 -34.29 9.31 13.73
N ALA A 256 -34.06 8.37 12.82
CA ALA A 256 -35.15 7.65 12.20
C ALA A 256 -35.92 6.89 13.28
N ALA A 257 -37.25 7.03 13.31
CA ALA A 257 -38.07 6.28 14.25
C ALA A 257 -37.77 4.79 14.08
N ALA A 258 -37.36 4.12 15.17
CA ALA A 258 -37.07 2.70 15.14
C ALA A 258 -38.30 1.96 14.61
N LYS A 259 -38.23 1.43 13.37
CA LYS A 259 -39.24 0.50 12.87
C LYS A 259 -39.28 -0.64 13.87
N ARG A 260 -40.35 -0.69 14.68
CA ARG A 260 -40.59 -1.74 15.68
C ARG A 260 -40.20 -3.07 15.05
N ALA A 261 -39.16 -3.71 15.59
CA ALA A 261 -38.78 -5.04 15.17
C ALA A 261 -40.03 -5.92 15.34
N ARG A 262 -40.61 -6.37 14.22
CA ARG A 262 -41.71 -7.34 14.26
C ARG A 262 -41.13 -8.63 14.82
N ARG A 263 -41.31 -8.83 16.13
CA ARG A 263 -41.15 -10.12 16.80
C ARG A 263 -41.90 -11.17 15.98
N PHE A 264 -41.17 -12.03 15.29
CA PHE A 264 -41.68 -13.34 14.89
C PHE A 264 -41.56 -14.28 16.09
N THR A 265 -42.43 -14.06 17.08
CA THR A 265 -42.72 -15.05 18.13
C THR A 265 -43.85 -15.94 17.62
N ALA A 266 -43.59 -17.24 17.46
CA ALA A 266 -44.52 -18.18 16.85
C ALA A 266 -45.54 -18.77 17.85
N LYS A 267 -46.66 -19.27 17.30
CA LYS A 267 -47.77 -20.05 17.90
C LYS A 267 -48.77 -19.28 18.79
N PRO A 268 -50.03 -19.79 18.91
CA PRO A 268 -50.86 -20.44 17.87
C PRO A 268 -52.33 -19.97 17.90
N VAL A 269 -53.17 -20.40 16.93
CA VAL A 269 -54.54 -20.99 17.11
C VAL A 269 -55.29 -21.13 15.76
N ARG A 270 -56.16 -22.14 15.76
CA ARG A 270 -56.92 -22.87 14.72
C ARG A 270 -58.03 -22.09 13.93
N PRO A 271 -58.71 -22.74 12.95
CA PRO A 271 -59.30 -22.07 11.79
C PRO A 271 -60.84 -21.96 11.82
N GLN A 272 -61.40 -21.27 10.82
CA GLN A 272 -62.76 -21.52 10.31
C GLN A 272 -62.77 -21.61 8.78
N VAL A 273 -63.82 -22.26 8.26
CA VAL A 273 -63.95 -22.84 6.91
C VAL A 273 -65.21 -22.28 6.25
N ASN A 274 -65.21 -22.12 4.92
CA ASN A 274 -66.28 -22.52 3.98
C ASN A 274 -66.19 -21.80 2.61
N GLU A 275 -65.58 -22.50 1.65
CA GLU A 275 -66.06 -22.89 0.29
C GLU A 275 -66.89 -21.95 -0.66
N PRO A 276 -66.87 -22.25 -1.99
CA PRO A 276 -67.04 -21.25 -3.07
C PRO A 276 -68.32 -21.42 -3.91
N PRO A 277 -68.47 -20.67 -5.04
CA PRO A 277 -68.09 -21.21 -6.36
C PRO A 277 -67.43 -20.13 -7.29
N SER A 278 -67.07 -20.31 -8.58
CA SER A 278 -67.27 -21.43 -9.54
C SER A 278 -66.13 -21.59 -10.60
N ARG A 279 -66.42 -22.35 -11.66
CA ARG A 279 -65.70 -22.72 -12.90
C ARG A 279 -65.42 -21.52 -13.84
N ALA A 280 -64.56 -21.59 -14.87
CA ALA A 280 -64.26 -22.73 -15.75
C ALA A 280 -62.89 -22.70 -16.48
N ALA A 281 -62.47 -23.88 -16.98
CA ALA A 281 -61.48 -24.21 -18.03
C ALA A 281 -60.06 -23.58 -17.95
N GLY A 282 -58.96 -24.32 -18.13
CA GLY A 282 -58.80 -25.74 -18.45
C GLY A 282 -57.46 -26.01 -19.15
N LYS A 283 -56.40 -26.32 -18.38
CA LYS A 283 -55.13 -26.84 -18.91
C LYS A 283 -55.18 -28.37 -19.00
N PRO A 284 -54.54 -29.01 -20.00
CA PRO A 284 -53.94 -30.33 -19.81
C PRO A 284 -52.75 -30.22 -18.86
N LYS A 285 -52.64 -31.18 -17.94
CA LYS A 285 -51.72 -31.15 -16.79
C LYS A 285 -50.57 -32.14 -17.01
N ALA A 286 -49.33 -31.72 -16.83
CA ALA A 286 -48.23 -32.65 -16.51
C ALA A 286 -48.16 -32.81 -14.97
N PRO A 287 -47.85 -34.00 -14.44
CA PRO A 287 -48.04 -34.31 -13.03
C PRO A 287 -47.04 -33.58 -12.13
N ALA A 288 -47.42 -33.43 -10.86
CA ALA A 288 -46.54 -32.88 -9.83
C ALA A 288 -45.40 -33.87 -9.54
N ALA A 289 -44.17 -33.35 -9.47
CA ALA A 289 -43.05 -34.07 -8.89
C ALA A 289 -42.95 -33.75 -7.39
N GLU A 290 -42.67 -34.78 -6.60
CA GLU A 290 -42.35 -34.68 -5.19
C GLU A 290 -40.99 -33.98 -4.97
N ALA A 291 -40.66 -33.67 -3.71
CA ALA A 291 -39.48 -32.89 -3.36
C ALA A 291 -38.17 -33.60 -3.76
N SER A 292 -37.51 -33.12 -4.81
CA SER A 292 -36.16 -33.56 -5.20
C SER A 292 -35.07 -32.66 -4.60
N ALA A 293 -33.97 -33.28 -4.16
CA ALA A 293 -32.76 -32.56 -3.78
C ALA A 293 -32.20 -31.78 -4.98
N SER A 294 -31.78 -30.53 -4.75
CA SER A 294 -31.22 -29.68 -5.80
C SER A 294 -29.87 -30.23 -6.30
N GLN A 295 -29.78 -30.57 -7.58
CA GLN A 295 -28.54 -31.04 -8.22
C GLN A 295 -27.44 -29.97 -8.15
N PRO A 296 -26.27 -30.22 -7.52
CA PRO A 296 -25.22 -29.21 -7.34
C PRO A 296 -24.74 -28.57 -8.65
N LEU A 297 -24.52 -29.39 -9.70
CA LEU A 297 -23.98 -28.95 -10.98
C LEU A 297 -25.01 -28.30 -11.93
N ALA A 298 -26.28 -28.15 -11.52
CA ALA A 298 -27.32 -27.58 -12.38
C ALA A 298 -26.99 -26.15 -12.86
N ARG A 299 -26.36 -25.33 -12.02
CA ARG A 299 -25.93 -23.96 -12.39
C ARG A 299 -24.69 -23.94 -13.29
N TYR A 300 -23.87 -24.98 -13.26
CA TYR A 300 -22.74 -25.14 -14.17
C TYR A 300 -23.26 -25.49 -15.57
N ASN A 301 -24.06 -26.55 -15.68
CA ASN A 301 -24.65 -27.01 -16.95
C ASN A 301 -25.51 -25.94 -17.63
N ALA A 302 -26.34 -25.21 -16.87
CA ALA A 302 -27.20 -24.16 -17.42
C ALA A 302 -26.46 -22.91 -17.94
N LYS A 303 -25.13 -22.82 -17.76
CA LYS A 303 -24.31 -21.68 -18.22
C LYS A 303 -23.45 -21.97 -19.46
N ARG A 304 -23.36 -23.23 -19.90
CA ARG A 304 -22.50 -23.65 -21.02
C ARG A 304 -23.33 -24.13 -22.20
N ASP A 305 -22.85 -23.83 -23.39
CA ASP A 305 -23.26 -24.49 -24.64
C ASP A 305 -22.15 -25.48 -25.06
N PHE A 306 -22.29 -26.73 -24.63
CA PHE A 306 -21.33 -27.80 -24.89
C PHE A 306 -21.22 -28.19 -26.38
N THR A 307 -21.99 -27.58 -27.29
CA THR A 307 -21.78 -27.70 -28.74
C THR A 307 -20.70 -26.75 -29.26
N LYS A 308 -20.30 -25.75 -28.46
CA LYS A 308 -19.32 -24.72 -28.82
C LYS A 308 -18.10 -24.69 -27.92
N THR A 309 -18.29 -24.91 -26.61
CA THR A 309 -17.17 -24.98 -25.66
C THR A 309 -16.62 -26.40 -25.56
N ALA A 310 -15.30 -26.51 -25.38
CA ALA A 310 -14.61 -27.78 -25.13
C ALA A 310 -14.59 -28.15 -23.62
N GLU A 311 -15.29 -27.39 -22.77
CA GLU A 311 -15.46 -27.71 -21.35
C GLU A 311 -16.26 -29.02 -21.15
N PRO A 312 -15.92 -29.85 -20.15
CA PRO A 312 -16.63 -31.09 -19.87
C PRO A 312 -18.05 -30.86 -19.33
N THR A 313 -18.96 -31.79 -19.61
CA THR A 313 -20.34 -31.76 -19.09
C THR A 313 -20.37 -32.04 -17.58
N GLY A 314 -21.26 -31.37 -16.85
CA GLY A 314 -21.37 -31.49 -15.41
C GLY A 314 -22.12 -32.74 -14.96
N ALA A 315 -21.40 -33.87 -14.86
CA ALA A 315 -21.86 -35.10 -14.21
C ALA A 315 -21.25 -35.25 -12.80
N LEU A 316 -21.99 -35.93 -11.89
CA LEU A 316 -21.45 -36.34 -10.60
C LEU A 316 -20.75 -37.71 -10.73
N PRO A 317 -19.67 -37.99 -9.96
CA PRO A 317 -19.06 -39.30 -9.94
C PRO A 317 -20.02 -40.39 -9.42
N PRO A 318 -19.86 -41.67 -9.84
CA PRO A 318 -20.63 -42.78 -9.27
C PRO A 318 -20.39 -42.91 -7.75
N SER A 319 -21.45 -43.05 -6.95
CA SER A 319 -21.39 -42.94 -5.48
C SER A 319 -20.69 -44.09 -4.74
N THR A 320 -20.02 -45.00 -5.46
CA THR A 320 -19.38 -46.21 -4.93
C THR A 320 -17.85 -46.17 -4.95
N ALA A 321 -17.25 -45.14 -5.55
CA ALA A 321 -15.79 -44.98 -5.54
C ALA A 321 -15.29 -44.46 -4.17
N LYS A 322 -14.98 -45.38 -3.24
CA LYS A 322 -14.06 -45.08 -2.14
C LYS A 322 -12.70 -44.67 -2.74
N ARG A 323 -12.43 -43.37 -2.80
CA ARG A 323 -11.10 -42.86 -3.15
C ARG A 323 -10.25 -42.86 -1.88
N ASP A 324 -9.23 -43.73 -1.84
CA ASP A 324 -8.16 -43.74 -0.82
C ASP A 324 -7.15 -42.58 -0.99
N GLN A 325 -7.50 -41.57 -1.79
CA GLN A 325 -6.66 -40.42 -2.11
C GLN A 325 -7.25 -39.16 -1.46
N GLY A 326 -6.38 -38.33 -0.88
CA GLY A 326 -6.77 -37.08 -0.23
C GLY A 326 -7.46 -36.10 -1.18
N LEU A 327 -8.25 -35.17 -0.61
CA LEU A 327 -9.06 -34.23 -1.39
C LEU A 327 -8.20 -33.44 -2.39
N VAL A 328 -8.61 -33.38 -3.65
CA VAL A 328 -7.85 -32.73 -4.72
C VAL A 328 -8.17 -31.23 -4.80
N PHE A 329 -7.19 -30.42 -5.19
CA PHE A 329 -7.42 -29.03 -5.59
C PHE A 329 -6.82 -28.75 -6.96
N VAL A 330 -7.39 -27.76 -7.64
CA VAL A 330 -6.83 -27.16 -8.85
C VAL A 330 -6.90 -25.64 -8.77
N ILE A 331 -5.90 -24.96 -9.33
CA ILE A 331 -5.92 -23.52 -9.56
C ILE A 331 -5.73 -23.28 -11.05
N GLN A 332 -6.79 -22.80 -11.71
CA GLN A 332 -6.74 -22.46 -13.13
C GLN A 332 -6.48 -20.96 -13.29
N LYS A 333 -5.51 -20.60 -14.13
CA LYS A 333 -5.22 -19.20 -14.48
C LYS A 333 -5.96 -18.88 -15.77
N HIS A 334 -6.82 -17.87 -15.70
CA HIS A 334 -7.83 -17.60 -16.71
C HIS A 334 -7.72 -16.17 -17.25
N TRP A 335 -7.26 -16.04 -18.49
CA TRP A 335 -7.26 -14.80 -19.26
C TRP A 335 -8.59 -14.63 -20.00
N ALA A 336 -9.62 -14.22 -19.25
CA ALA A 336 -10.89 -13.75 -19.80
C ALA A 336 -10.80 -12.26 -20.18
N SER A 337 -11.89 -11.50 -20.04
CA SER A 337 -11.87 -10.03 -20.12
C SER A 337 -10.88 -9.36 -19.15
N ARG A 338 -10.56 -10.04 -18.04
CA ARG A 338 -9.49 -9.73 -17.09
C ARG A 338 -8.85 -11.05 -16.63
N LEU A 339 -7.54 -11.02 -16.38
CA LEU A 339 -6.84 -12.14 -15.77
C LEU A 339 -7.34 -12.38 -14.34
N HIS A 340 -7.57 -13.64 -14.00
CA HIS A 340 -7.90 -14.11 -12.65
C HIS A 340 -7.41 -15.55 -12.45
N TYR A 341 -7.45 -16.03 -11.20
CA TYR A 341 -7.07 -17.39 -10.83
C TYR A 341 -8.27 -18.04 -10.14
N ASP A 342 -8.84 -19.07 -10.76
CA ASP A 342 -9.92 -19.85 -10.18
C ASP A 342 -9.35 -20.92 -9.26
N VAL A 343 -9.47 -20.74 -7.95
CA VAL A 343 -9.09 -21.73 -6.94
C VAL A 343 -10.29 -22.65 -6.69
N ARG A 344 -10.11 -23.97 -6.86
CA ARG A 344 -11.16 -24.97 -6.70
C ARG A 344 -10.73 -26.10 -5.79
N LEU A 345 -11.61 -26.49 -4.87
CA LEU A 345 -11.39 -27.52 -3.85
C LEU A 345 -12.42 -28.65 -4.03
N GLU A 346 -11.98 -29.90 -4.11
CA GLU A 346 -12.87 -31.07 -4.14
C GLU A 346 -13.58 -31.22 -2.78
N LEU A 347 -14.93 -31.21 -2.80
CA LEU A 347 -15.76 -31.52 -1.64
C LEU A 347 -17.11 -32.08 -2.12
N ASP A 348 -17.60 -33.14 -1.47
CA ASP A 348 -18.91 -33.75 -1.74
C ASP A 348 -19.18 -34.09 -3.23
N GLY A 349 -18.13 -34.49 -3.96
CA GLY A 349 -18.21 -34.91 -5.36
C GLY A 349 -18.18 -33.78 -6.40
N VAL A 350 -17.97 -32.53 -5.97
CA VAL A 350 -17.85 -31.35 -6.84
C VAL A 350 -16.64 -30.49 -6.47
N MET A 351 -16.30 -29.54 -7.34
CA MET A 351 -15.22 -28.58 -7.14
C MET A 351 -15.78 -27.23 -6.67
N VAL A 352 -15.78 -27.01 -5.35
CA VAL A 352 -16.19 -25.75 -4.71
C VAL A 352 -15.19 -24.66 -5.10
N SER A 353 -15.68 -23.53 -5.63
CA SER A 353 -14.89 -22.68 -6.53
C SER A 353 -14.89 -21.18 -6.20
N TRP A 354 -13.71 -20.55 -6.26
CA TRP A 354 -13.54 -19.10 -6.09
C TRP A 354 -12.67 -18.48 -7.19
N ALA A 355 -13.17 -17.42 -7.82
CA ALA A 355 -12.37 -16.54 -8.68
C ALA A 355 -11.54 -15.56 -7.83
N VAL A 356 -10.22 -15.59 -7.95
CA VAL A 356 -9.24 -14.74 -7.22
C VAL A 356 -8.53 -13.79 -8.21
N PRO A 357 -8.98 -12.54 -8.38
CA PRO A 357 -8.50 -11.68 -9.48
C PRO A 357 -7.01 -11.29 -9.43
N LYS A 358 -6.39 -11.34 -8.24
CA LYS A 358 -4.95 -11.05 -8.04
C LYS A 358 -4.12 -12.30 -7.78
N GLY A 359 -4.73 -13.48 -7.90
CA GLY A 359 -4.15 -14.79 -7.64
C GLY A 359 -3.63 -15.02 -6.21
N PRO A 360 -3.04 -16.19 -5.95
CA PRO A 360 -2.43 -16.53 -4.66
C PRO A 360 -1.20 -15.66 -4.35
N SER A 361 -0.88 -15.50 -3.06
CA SER A 361 0.37 -14.86 -2.63
C SER A 361 0.86 -15.47 -1.32
N PHE A 362 2.15 -15.83 -1.28
CA PHE A 362 2.81 -16.30 -0.06
C PHE A 362 3.03 -15.20 0.99
N ASP A 363 2.72 -13.94 0.68
CA ASP A 363 2.86 -12.80 1.59
C ASP A 363 1.63 -12.70 2.50
N PRO A 364 1.75 -12.92 3.83
CA PRO A 364 0.60 -12.87 4.74
C PRO A 364 0.01 -11.47 4.96
N ALA A 365 0.62 -10.41 4.40
CA ALA A 365 0.01 -9.08 4.32
C ALA A 365 -0.92 -8.93 3.10
N ARG A 366 -0.82 -9.81 2.09
CA ARG A 366 -1.67 -9.80 0.89
C ARG A 366 -2.98 -10.57 1.12
N LYS A 367 -3.98 -9.83 1.58
CA LYS A 367 -5.38 -10.26 1.66
C LYS A 367 -6.01 -10.23 0.26
N GLN A 368 -6.09 -11.37 -0.43
CA GLN A 368 -6.60 -11.43 -1.80
C GLN A 368 -8.12 -11.59 -1.80
N MET A 369 -8.83 -10.81 -2.62
CA MET A 369 -10.27 -10.98 -2.81
C MET A 369 -10.55 -12.29 -3.55
N ALA A 370 -11.52 -13.06 -3.07
CA ALA A 370 -11.98 -14.31 -3.65
C ALA A 370 -13.50 -14.27 -3.80
N ILE A 371 -14.03 -14.50 -4.99
CA ILE A 371 -15.48 -14.45 -5.29
C ILE A 371 -15.96 -15.87 -5.50
N HIS A 372 -16.89 -16.33 -4.67
CA HIS A 372 -17.47 -17.67 -4.80
C HIS A 372 -18.33 -17.75 -6.07
N VAL A 373 -18.01 -18.70 -6.95
CA VAL A 373 -18.72 -18.96 -8.21
C VAL A 373 -19.53 -20.27 -8.11
N GLU A 374 -20.10 -20.75 -9.21
CA GLU A 374 -20.73 -22.08 -9.24
C GLU A 374 -19.72 -23.21 -9.02
N ASP A 375 -20.18 -24.32 -8.46
CA ASP A 375 -19.39 -25.55 -8.35
C ASP A 375 -19.14 -26.14 -9.75
N HIS A 376 -17.96 -26.74 -9.95
CA HIS A 376 -17.55 -27.33 -11.23
C HIS A 376 -17.46 -28.88 -11.11
N PRO A 377 -17.62 -29.64 -12.20
CA PRO A 377 -17.36 -31.08 -12.17
C PRO A 377 -15.87 -31.37 -11.93
N ILE A 378 -15.55 -32.52 -11.33
CA ILE A 378 -14.16 -32.93 -11.07
C ILE A 378 -13.37 -33.10 -12.39
N ASP A 379 -14.03 -33.52 -13.46
CA ASP A 379 -13.44 -33.66 -14.81
C ASP A 379 -12.93 -32.32 -15.38
N TYR A 380 -13.36 -31.18 -14.81
CA TYR A 380 -12.85 -29.85 -15.17
C TYR A 380 -11.39 -29.61 -14.74
N ASN A 381 -10.85 -30.43 -13.82
CA ASN A 381 -9.54 -30.22 -13.22
C ASN A 381 -8.38 -30.29 -14.21
N THR A 382 -8.53 -31.02 -15.32
CA THR A 382 -7.51 -31.16 -16.37
C THR A 382 -7.73 -30.25 -17.57
N PHE A 383 -8.71 -29.33 -17.53
CA PHE A 383 -9.02 -28.47 -18.67
C PHE A 383 -8.00 -27.35 -18.87
N GLU A 384 -7.34 -27.37 -20.03
CA GLU A 384 -6.59 -26.25 -20.61
C GLU A 384 -7.10 -25.98 -22.03
N GLY A 385 -7.22 -24.72 -22.43
CA GLY A 385 -7.74 -24.38 -23.75
C GLY A 385 -8.19 -22.93 -23.92
N ALA A 386 -8.87 -22.67 -25.04
CA ALA A 386 -9.51 -21.39 -25.33
C ALA A 386 -11.03 -21.57 -25.35
N ILE A 387 -11.74 -20.90 -24.44
CA ILE A 387 -13.20 -20.82 -24.42
C ILE A 387 -13.62 -19.75 -25.45
N PRO A 388 -14.54 -20.03 -26.39
CA PRO A 388 -14.88 -19.11 -27.47
C PRO A 388 -15.36 -17.73 -27.01
N LYS A 389 -15.06 -16.71 -27.80
CA LYS A 389 -15.48 -15.32 -27.54
C LYS A 389 -17.00 -15.20 -27.66
N GLY A 390 -17.65 -14.79 -26.56
CA GLY A 390 -19.11 -14.66 -26.47
C GLY A 390 -19.75 -15.71 -25.56
N GLU A 391 -19.08 -16.85 -25.36
CA GLU A 391 -19.50 -17.86 -24.39
C GLU A 391 -19.16 -17.44 -22.95
N TYR A 392 -19.84 -18.04 -21.98
CA TYR A 392 -19.64 -17.73 -20.56
C TYR A 392 -18.22 -18.13 -20.13
N GLY A 393 -17.41 -17.13 -19.74
CA GLY A 393 -15.99 -17.37 -19.44
C GLY A 393 -15.08 -17.38 -20.69
N GLY A 394 -15.50 -16.82 -21.83
CA GLY A 394 -14.64 -16.70 -23.00
C GLY A 394 -13.26 -16.09 -22.71
N GLY A 395 -12.19 -16.83 -23.05
CA GLY A 395 -10.82 -16.56 -22.60
C GLY A 395 -9.88 -17.75 -22.79
N LYS A 396 -8.59 -17.58 -22.49
CA LYS A 396 -7.61 -18.68 -22.40
C LYS A 396 -7.49 -19.18 -20.96
N VAL A 397 -7.50 -20.50 -20.77
CA VAL A 397 -7.39 -21.18 -19.47
C VAL A 397 -6.19 -22.13 -19.47
N ILE A 398 -5.39 -22.09 -18.40
CA ILE A 398 -4.36 -23.09 -18.10
C ILE A 398 -4.48 -23.57 -16.64
N VAL A 399 -4.04 -24.79 -16.35
CA VAL A 399 -3.87 -25.34 -15.01
C VAL A 399 -2.57 -24.77 -14.43
N TRP A 400 -2.70 -23.76 -13.58
CA TRP A 400 -1.57 -23.04 -13.00
C TRP A 400 -1.01 -23.74 -11.76
N ASP A 401 -1.84 -24.43 -10.97
CA ASP A 401 -1.37 -25.33 -9.91
C ASP A 401 -2.37 -26.47 -9.71
N GLN A 402 -1.89 -27.60 -9.20
CA GLN A 402 -2.71 -28.76 -8.84
C GLN A 402 -2.01 -29.57 -7.75
N GLY A 403 -2.80 -30.30 -6.96
CA GLY A 403 -2.30 -31.18 -5.90
C GLY A 403 -3.41 -31.62 -4.96
N THR A 404 -3.05 -31.99 -3.73
CA THR A 404 -4.02 -32.31 -2.67
C THR A 404 -4.13 -31.19 -1.65
N TRP A 405 -5.22 -31.16 -0.90
CA TRP A 405 -5.44 -30.22 0.20
C TRP A 405 -5.99 -30.93 1.44
N GLU A 406 -5.61 -30.43 2.62
CA GLU A 406 -6.05 -30.96 3.91
C GLU A 406 -6.85 -29.90 4.67
N PRO A 407 -8.11 -30.15 5.06
CA PRO A 407 -8.90 -29.21 5.85
C PRO A 407 -8.46 -29.18 7.32
N VAL A 408 -8.38 -27.98 7.91
CA VAL A 408 -8.20 -27.82 9.35
C VAL A 408 -9.58 -27.82 10.02
N GLY A 409 -10.01 -29.01 10.47
CA GLY A 409 -11.36 -29.26 11.01
C GLY A 409 -12.36 -29.72 9.93
N ASP A 410 -13.66 -29.73 10.22
CA ASP A 410 -14.67 -30.11 9.22
C ASP A 410 -14.83 -28.99 8.16
N PRO A 411 -14.53 -29.25 6.87
CA PRO A 411 -14.65 -28.25 5.81
C PRO A 411 -16.09 -27.79 5.56
N ARG A 412 -17.11 -28.61 5.84
CA ARG A 412 -18.52 -28.26 5.64
C ARG A 412 -18.98 -27.25 6.67
N GLU A 413 -18.66 -27.50 7.95
CA GLU A 413 -18.89 -26.51 9.00
C GLU A 413 -18.09 -25.23 8.77
N ALA A 414 -16.82 -25.35 8.39
CA ALA A 414 -15.93 -24.23 8.16
C ALA A 414 -16.42 -23.35 7.00
N LEU A 415 -16.90 -23.96 5.91
CA LEU A 415 -17.57 -23.27 4.82
C LEU A 415 -18.85 -22.58 5.33
N ALA A 416 -19.75 -23.29 6.00
CA ALA A 416 -21.01 -22.74 6.51
C ALA A 416 -20.80 -21.54 7.46
N LYS A 417 -19.82 -21.65 8.38
CA LYS A 417 -19.39 -20.59 9.31
C LYS A 417 -18.64 -19.43 8.61
N GLY A 418 -18.27 -19.58 7.34
CA GLY A 418 -17.59 -18.55 6.56
C GLY A 418 -16.10 -18.40 6.88
N LYS A 419 -15.45 -19.45 7.37
CA LYS A 419 -14.02 -19.45 7.71
C LYS A 419 -13.42 -20.83 7.48
N LEU A 420 -12.87 -21.06 6.29
CA LEU A 420 -12.20 -22.30 5.90
C LEU A 420 -10.68 -22.12 6.01
N MET A 421 -10.01 -23.04 6.71
CA MET A 421 -8.56 -23.08 6.86
C MET A 421 -8.06 -24.43 6.35
N LEU A 422 -6.96 -24.44 5.61
CA LEU A 422 -6.48 -25.62 4.91
C LEU A 422 -4.98 -25.58 4.61
N HIS A 423 -4.37 -26.76 4.49
CA HIS A 423 -3.05 -26.93 3.89
C HIS A 423 -3.19 -27.21 2.39
N PHE A 424 -2.33 -26.61 1.58
CA PHE A 424 -2.12 -27.01 0.19
C PHE A 424 -0.85 -27.86 0.07
N HIS A 425 -0.93 -28.91 -0.73
CA HIS A 425 0.19 -29.77 -1.15
C HIS A 425 0.24 -29.75 -2.69
N GLY A 426 0.58 -28.60 -3.24
CA GLY A 426 0.60 -28.31 -4.68
C GLY A 426 1.98 -28.40 -5.31
N GLN A 427 2.01 -28.28 -6.63
CA GLN A 427 3.25 -28.06 -7.37
C GLN A 427 3.79 -26.63 -7.17
N LYS A 428 2.96 -25.64 -6.85
CA LYS A 428 3.38 -24.24 -6.58
C LYS A 428 3.00 -23.71 -5.21
N LEU A 429 1.80 -24.01 -4.72
CA LEU A 429 1.35 -23.61 -3.39
C LEU A 429 1.60 -24.73 -2.38
N ALA A 430 2.11 -24.35 -1.20
CA ALA A 430 2.37 -25.26 -0.11
C ALA A 430 1.99 -24.64 1.26
N GLY A 431 1.89 -25.48 2.30
CA GLY A 431 1.60 -25.11 3.68
C GLY A 431 0.19 -24.53 3.91
N LEU A 432 0.01 -23.83 5.02
CA LEU A 432 -1.29 -23.37 5.56
C LEU A 432 -1.82 -22.05 4.94
N TRP A 433 -3.12 -22.02 4.63
CA TRP A 433 -3.87 -20.90 4.04
C TRP A 433 -5.26 -20.72 4.70
N GLU A 434 -5.92 -19.59 4.46
CA GLU A 434 -7.25 -19.31 4.99
C GLU A 434 -8.15 -18.56 3.99
N PHE A 435 -9.42 -18.94 3.95
CA PHE A 435 -10.55 -18.27 3.31
C PHE A 435 -11.50 -17.72 4.38
N VAL A 436 -11.82 -16.42 4.33
CA VAL A 436 -12.78 -15.77 5.25
C VAL A 436 -13.88 -15.07 4.47
N ARG A 437 -15.15 -15.44 4.70
CA ARG A 437 -16.32 -14.82 4.08
C ARG A 437 -16.55 -13.43 4.70
N ILE A 438 -16.68 -12.43 3.85
CA ILE A 438 -16.89 -11.02 4.25
C ILE A 438 -18.29 -10.51 3.88
N SER A 439 -19.06 -11.28 3.12
CA SER A 439 -20.48 -11.01 2.86
C SER A 439 -21.39 -11.82 3.79
N LYS A 440 -22.52 -11.24 4.20
CA LYS A 440 -23.60 -11.98 4.89
C LYS A 440 -24.13 -13.09 3.95
N PRO A 441 -24.34 -14.32 4.44
CA PRO A 441 -24.87 -15.43 3.61
C PRO A 441 -26.14 -15.02 2.87
N GLY A 442 -26.16 -15.19 1.54
CA GLY A 442 -27.32 -14.90 0.69
C GLY A 442 -27.62 -13.41 0.44
N ALA A 443 -26.78 -12.47 0.91
CA ALA A 443 -27.03 -11.03 0.76
C ALA A 443 -26.58 -10.42 -0.59
N LYS A 444 -25.93 -11.20 -1.46
CA LYS A 444 -25.51 -10.82 -2.82
C LYS A 444 -25.72 -12.00 -3.78
N LYS A 445 -25.75 -11.74 -5.10
CA LYS A 445 -25.84 -12.79 -6.14
C LYS A 445 -24.65 -13.78 -6.16
N GLN A 446 -23.52 -13.39 -5.56
CA GLN A 446 -22.29 -14.17 -5.37
C GLN A 446 -21.67 -13.78 -4.02
N ASP A 447 -21.17 -14.77 -3.27
CA ASP A 447 -20.57 -14.57 -1.95
C ASP A 447 -19.10 -14.10 -2.07
N GLN A 448 -18.74 -13.09 -1.27
CA GLN A 448 -17.40 -12.50 -1.24
C GLN A 448 -16.60 -13.04 -0.06
N TRP A 449 -15.37 -13.44 -0.35
CA TRP A 449 -14.41 -14.03 0.56
C TRP A 449 -13.04 -13.32 0.43
N ILE A 450 -12.16 -13.55 1.40
CA ILE A 450 -10.74 -13.17 1.35
C ILE A 450 -9.90 -14.44 1.50
N PHE A 451 -9.03 -14.69 0.54
CA PHE A 451 -8.04 -15.77 0.50
C PHE A 451 -6.64 -15.22 0.82
N PHE A 452 -5.89 -15.87 1.72
CA PHE A 452 -4.54 -15.43 2.09
C PHE A 452 -3.69 -16.52 2.75
N LYS A 453 -2.37 -16.37 2.64
CA LYS A 453 -1.38 -17.20 3.35
C LYS A 453 -1.42 -16.91 4.86
N LYS A 454 -1.39 -17.95 5.70
CA LYS A 454 -1.34 -17.76 7.16
C LYS A 454 -0.01 -17.13 7.60
N ARG A 455 -0.09 -16.22 8.58
CA ARG A 455 1.09 -15.71 9.29
C ARG A 455 1.71 -16.83 10.13
N GLY A 456 3.04 -16.91 10.17
CA GLY A 456 3.78 -17.92 10.93
C GLY A 456 3.95 -19.27 10.20
N ASP A 457 3.30 -19.49 9.06
CA ASP A 457 3.53 -20.70 8.25
C ASP A 457 4.93 -20.71 7.61
N ALA A 458 5.55 -21.89 7.52
CA ALA A 458 6.92 -22.06 7.02
C ALA A 458 7.11 -21.55 5.57
N TRP A 459 6.06 -21.53 4.76
CA TRP A 459 6.08 -21.07 3.37
C TRP A 459 5.74 -19.58 3.21
N ALA A 460 5.48 -18.84 4.30
CA ALA A 460 5.19 -17.42 4.24
C ALA A 460 6.43 -16.61 3.81
N ARG A 461 6.32 -15.87 2.69
CA ARG A 461 7.41 -15.06 2.11
C ARG A 461 6.89 -13.68 1.67
N PRO A 462 7.52 -12.55 2.04
CA PRO A 462 7.08 -11.22 1.60
C PRO A 462 7.10 -11.05 0.08
N SER A 463 6.17 -10.27 -0.49
CA SER A 463 6.06 -10.01 -1.94
C SER A 463 7.35 -9.45 -2.56
N THR A 464 8.13 -8.72 -1.75
CA THR A 464 9.43 -8.12 -2.11
C THR A 464 10.56 -9.14 -2.24
N GLU A 465 10.42 -10.30 -1.61
CA GLU A 465 11.36 -11.41 -1.70
C GLU A 465 10.90 -12.37 -2.81
N TYR A 466 9.68 -12.91 -2.69
CA TYR A 466 9.14 -13.90 -3.61
C TYR A 466 7.71 -13.56 -4.04
N ASP A 467 7.45 -13.67 -5.34
CA ASP A 467 6.13 -13.55 -5.94
C ASP A 467 5.90 -14.78 -6.82
N VAL A 468 5.07 -15.71 -6.34
CA VAL A 468 4.83 -17.01 -7.00
C VAL A 468 4.19 -16.87 -8.38
N ILE A 469 3.40 -15.81 -8.60
CA ILE A 469 2.74 -15.56 -9.89
C ILE A 469 3.77 -15.13 -10.93
N ALA A 470 4.68 -14.23 -10.55
CA ALA A 470 5.75 -13.77 -11.42
C ALA A 470 6.84 -14.83 -11.64
N ALA A 471 7.17 -15.60 -10.60
CA ALA A 471 8.23 -16.60 -10.65
C ALA A 471 7.82 -17.90 -11.35
N LEU A 472 6.56 -18.34 -11.19
CA LEU A 472 6.03 -19.58 -11.75
C LEU A 472 4.71 -19.34 -12.51
N PRO A 473 4.71 -18.58 -13.62
CA PRO A 473 3.48 -18.13 -14.29
C PRO A 473 2.82 -19.19 -15.19
N ASP A 474 3.53 -20.25 -15.57
CA ASP A 474 3.16 -21.19 -16.66
C ASP A 474 2.32 -22.39 -16.20
N SER A 475 1.92 -23.28 -17.11
CA SER A 475 1.11 -24.47 -16.79
C SER A 475 1.91 -25.56 -16.08
N VAL A 476 1.32 -26.20 -15.06
CA VAL A 476 1.91 -27.38 -14.39
C VAL A 476 1.55 -28.71 -15.06
N VAL A 477 0.70 -28.68 -16.09
CA VAL A 477 0.40 -29.83 -16.96
C VAL A 477 1.39 -29.84 -18.12
N ALA A 478 1.62 -28.70 -18.78
CA ALA A 478 2.61 -28.58 -19.85
C ALA A 478 4.06 -28.54 -19.35
N GLN A 479 4.30 -28.01 -18.13
CA GLN A 479 5.60 -28.02 -17.47
C GLN A 479 5.47 -28.50 -16.02
N PRO A 480 5.39 -29.83 -15.79
CA PRO A 480 5.36 -30.40 -14.45
C PRO A 480 6.58 -29.98 -13.63
N LEU A 481 6.34 -29.50 -12.42
CA LEU A 481 7.36 -29.11 -11.46
C LEU A 481 7.60 -30.19 -10.39
N GLY A 482 6.61 -31.05 -10.13
CA GLY A 482 6.59 -31.86 -8.90
C GLY A 482 6.22 -31.02 -7.68
N LEU A 483 5.95 -31.67 -6.54
CA LEU A 483 5.41 -30.96 -5.37
C LEU A 483 6.40 -29.91 -4.87
N ALA A 484 5.88 -28.74 -4.49
CA ALA A 484 6.70 -27.66 -3.96
C ALA A 484 7.50 -28.12 -2.73
N GLU A 485 6.88 -28.94 -1.88
CA GLU A 485 7.45 -29.49 -0.65
C GLU A 485 8.57 -30.52 -0.89
N GLU A 486 8.57 -31.20 -2.04
CA GLU A 486 9.66 -32.12 -2.46
C GLU A 486 10.85 -31.34 -3.05
N ARG A 487 10.57 -30.32 -3.87
CA ARG A 487 11.59 -29.49 -4.53
C ARG A 487 12.32 -28.55 -3.60
N GLU A 488 11.57 -27.91 -2.70
CA GLU A 488 12.10 -27.06 -1.65
C GLU A 488 11.71 -27.67 -0.31
N PRO A 489 12.38 -28.74 0.15
CA PRO A 489 12.05 -29.39 1.42
C PRO A 489 12.33 -28.42 2.57
N HIS A 490 11.32 -27.62 2.85
CA HIS A 490 11.16 -26.90 4.09
C HIS A 490 11.04 -28.02 5.09
N ARG A 491 12.15 -28.35 5.75
CA ARG A 491 12.09 -29.11 6.98
C ARG A 491 11.10 -28.35 7.85
N VAL A 492 9.89 -28.87 7.92
CA VAL A 492 8.99 -28.70 9.04
C VAL A 492 9.75 -29.33 10.18
N ARG A 493 10.68 -28.54 10.73
CA ARG A 493 11.01 -28.60 12.13
C ARG A 493 9.66 -28.30 12.76
N ALA A 494 8.92 -29.39 13.06
CA ALA A 494 7.76 -29.36 13.93
C ALA A 494 8.12 -28.37 15.02
N ALA A 495 7.28 -27.36 15.21
CA ALA A 495 7.57 -26.26 16.13
C ALA A 495 8.12 -26.92 17.40
N PRO A 496 9.40 -26.69 17.77
CA PRO A 496 9.97 -27.37 18.93
C PRO A 496 8.97 -27.07 20.04
N PRO A 497 8.40 -28.11 20.69
CA PRO A 497 7.23 -27.95 21.54
C PRO A 497 7.53 -26.77 22.46
N VAL A 498 6.62 -25.78 22.51
CA VAL A 498 6.80 -24.57 23.33
C VAL A 498 7.29 -25.04 24.68
N ALA A 499 8.56 -24.73 24.99
CA ALA A 499 9.33 -25.59 25.88
C ALA A 499 8.66 -25.62 27.25
N THR A 500 7.96 -26.73 27.54
CA THR A 500 7.19 -26.94 28.76
C THR A 500 8.09 -27.17 29.97
N ALA A 501 9.40 -27.33 29.72
CA ALA A 501 10.46 -27.19 30.69
C ALA A 501 11.53 -26.25 30.11
N ALA A 502 12.06 -25.34 30.94
CA ALA A 502 13.15 -24.46 30.53
C ALA A 502 14.45 -25.27 30.33
N ASP A 503 15.05 -25.20 29.13
CA ASP A 503 16.35 -25.80 28.88
C ASP A 503 17.46 -24.93 29.52
N LEU A 504 17.84 -25.31 30.74
CA LEU A 504 18.83 -24.63 31.57
C LEU A 504 20.21 -25.33 31.54
N GLN A 505 20.54 -26.12 30.51
CA GLN A 505 21.82 -26.86 30.44
C GLN A 505 23.09 -26.00 30.60
N GLN A 506 23.03 -24.71 30.26
CA GLN A 506 24.15 -23.77 30.38
C GLN A 506 24.19 -23.02 31.73
N ALA A 507 23.24 -23.29 32.62
CA ALA A 507 23.19 -22.69 33.94
C ALA A 507 24.33 -23.22 34.82
N ARG A 508 24.96 -22.36 35.61
CA ARG A 508 26.08 -22.74 36.49
C ARG A 508 25.75 -22.43 37.94
N LYS A 509 26.01 -23.36 38.86
CA LYS A 509 25.88 -23.08 40.30
C LYS A 509 26.90 -22.00 40.68
N ALA A 510 26.43 -20.90 41.26
CA ALA A 510 27.26 -19.73 41.58
C ALA A 510 26.72 -18.97 42.79
N PRO A 511 27.58 -18.32 43.59
CA PRO A 511 27.12 -17.44 44.67
C PRO A 511 26.40 -16.22 44.12
N LEU A 512 25.33 -15.79 44.79
CA LEU A 512 24.54 -14.62 44.40
C LEU A 512 25.39 -13.33 44.52
N PRO A 513 25.67 -12.61 43.41
CA PRO A 513 26.53 -11.44 43.47
C PRO A 513 25.89 -10.29 44.24
N ALA A 514 26.73 -9.48 44.90
CA ALA A 514 26.30 -8.30 45.65
C ALA A 514 25.81 -7.16 44.75
N LYS A 515 26.24 -7.11 43.48
CA LYS A 515 25.86 -6.11 42.48
C LYS A 515 25.69 -6.77 41.11
N LEU A 516 24.73 -6.30 40.33
CA LEU A 516 24.50 -6.69 38.93
C LEU A 516 24.53 -5.45 38.04
N VAL A 517 25.28 -5.50 36.93
CA VAL A 517 25.28 -4.45 35.91
C VAL A 517 24.26 -4.80 34.83
N PRO A 518 23.23 -3.97 34.58
CA PRO A 518 22.16 -4.34 33.67
C PRO A 518 22.57 -4.33 32.19
N GLN A 519 21.95 -5.18 31.38
CA GLN A 519 22.01 -5.11 29.93
C GLN A 519 21.20 -3.92 29.40
N LEU A 520 21.77 -3.18 28.45
CA LEU A 520 21.21 -1.94 27.91
C LEU A 520 20.88 -2.07 26.42
N ALA A 521 19.70 -1.60 26.02
CA ALA A 521 19.22 -1.72 24.66
C ALA A 521 19.82 -0.69 23.68
N THR A 522 20.00 -1.11 22.42
CA THR A 522 20.47 -0.27 21.30
C THR A 522 19.29 0.26 20.47
N LEU A 523 19.30 1.56 20.14
CA LEU A 523 18.28 2.18 19.28
C LEU A 523 18.54 1.85 17.80
N VAL A 524 17.54 1.29 17.12
CA VAL A 524 17.59 0.96 15.69
C VAL A 524 16.35 1.49 14.96
N SER A 525 16.49 1.71 13.64
CA SER A 525 15.38 2.10 12.75
C SER A 525 14.65 0.90 12.13
N SER A 526 15.27 -0.28 12.17
CA SER A 526 14.70 -1.54 11.69
C SER A 526 15.35 -2.72 12.42
N VAL A 527 14.67 -3.88 12.44
CA VAL A 527 15.17 -5.10 13.09
C VAL A 527 15.94 -5.95 12.07
N PRO A 528 17.12 -6.51 12.42
CA PRO A 528 17.85 -7.44 11.55
C PRO A 528 17.09 -8.75 11.33
N SER A 529 17.36 -9.46 10.22
CA SER A 529 16.91 -10.85 10.05
C SER A 529 17.46 -11.75 11.16
N GLY A 530 16.59 -12.46 11.88
CA GLY A 530 16.98 -13.34 12.98
C GLY A 530 15.78 -13.79 13.83
N LYS A 531 16.03 -14.60 14.87
CA LYS A 531 15.02 -15.01 15.84
C LYS A 531 14.95 -14.00 16.99
N TRP A 532 13.92 -13.18 17.00
CA TRP A 532 13.74 -12.13 18.00
C TRP A 532 12.45 -12.33 18.79
N VAL A 533 12.56 -12.19 20.12
CA VAL A 533 11.45 -12.01 21.05
C VAL A 533 11.05 -10.54 21.00
N VAL A 534 9.76 -10.26 20.81
CA VAL A 534 9.22 -8.88 20.79
C VAL A 534 8.40 -8.65 22.05
N GLU A 535 8.69 -7.57 22.77
CA GLU A 535 8.01 -7.15 24.01
C GLU A 535 7.55 -5.69 23.89
N SER A 536 6.55 -5.28 24.66
CA SER A 536 6.18 -3.87 24.78
C SER A 536 7.36 -3.06 25.33
N LYS A 537 7.61 -1.87 24.77
CA LYS A 537 8.47 -0.91 25.46
C LYS A 537 7.67 -0.19 26.54
N PHE A 538 8.01 -0.47 27.78
CA PHE A 538 7.57 0.31 28.94
C PHE A 538 8.27 1.66 29.00
N ASP A 539 7.65 2.58 29.74
CA ASP A 539 8.01 3.98 29.88
C ASP A 539 8.13 4.32 31.37
N GLY A 540 9.16 3.77 32.02
CA GLY A 540 9.28 3.79 33.47
C GLY A 540 10.69 3.89 34.03
N TYR A 541 10.85 3.43 35.27
CA TYR A 541 12.16 3.31 35.92
C TYR A 541 12.62 1.86 35.94
N ARG A 542 13.84 1.62 35.44
CA ARG A 542 14.48 0.30 35.44
C ARG A 542 14.84 -0.10 36.88
N LEU A 543 14.37 -1.27 37.31
CA LEU A 543 14.52 -1.78 38.66
C LEU A 543 15.06 -3.22 38.64
N LEU A 544 16.08 -3.47 39.46
CA LEU A 544 16.72 -4.77 39.66
C LEU A 544 16.40 -5.24 41.07
N ALA A 545 15.73 -6.38 41.22
CA ALA A 545 15.45 -6.96 42.53
C ALA A 545 16.48 -8.06 42.84
N ARG A 546 17.23 -7.89 43.94
CA ARG A 546 18.11 -8.92 44.52
C ARG A 546 17.36 -9.63 45.63
N ILE A 547 17.22 -10.95 45.54
CA ILE A 547 16.59 -11.80 46.55
C ILE A 547 17.64 -12.72 47.16
N ASN A 548 17.69 -12.79 48.49
CA ASN A 548 18.60 -13.63 49.28
C ASN A 548 17.82 -14.19 50.48
N GLY A 549 17.16 -15.33 50.28
CA GLY A 549 16.11 -15.83 51.19
C GLY A 549 14.98 -14.82 51.32
N SER A 550 14.61 -14.47 52.55
CA SER A 550 13.61 -13.44 52.85
C SER A 550 14.10 -11.99 52.65
N GLU A 551 15.40 -11.76 52.40
CA GLU A 551 15.93 -10.42 52.15
C GLU A 551 15.75 -10.04 50.67
N VAL A 552 14.83 -9.11 50.38
CA VAL A 552 14.66 -8.50 49.06
C VAL A 552 15.18 -7.06 49.08
N ARG A 553 16.07 -6.72 48.13
CA ARG A 553 16.52 -5.34 47.90
C ARG A 553 16.26 -4.90 46.46
N LEU A 554 15.82 -3.65 46.31
CA LEU A 554 15.40 -3.08 45.03
C LEU A 554 16.39 -1.98 44.59
N PHE A 555 17.16 -2.24 43.53
CA PHE A 555 18.16 -1.32 43.02
C PHE A 555 17.70 -0.65 41.72
N THR A 556 17.82 0.67 41.64
CA THR A 556 17.71 1.39 40.36
C THR A 556 18.84 1.01 39.40
N ARG A 557 18.70 1.38 38.12
CA ARG A 557 19.76 1.22 37.09
C ARG A 557 21.17 1.65 37.51
N ASN A 558 21.31 2.67 38.36
CA ASN A 558 22.62 3.17 38.80
C ASN A 558 23.07 2.60 40.16
N GLY A 559 22.32 1.65 40.72
CA GLY A 559 22.64 1.00 41.99
C GLY A 559 22.15 1.71 43.25
N HIS A 560 21.30 2.75 43.15
CA HIS A 560 20.64 3.31 44.34
C HIS A 560 19.60 2.33 44.86
N ASP A 561 19.67 2.04 46.16
CA ASP A 561 18.70 1.21 46.88
C ASP A 561 17.40 2.00 47.11
N TRP A 562 16.29 1.48 46.59
CA TRP A 562 14.93 2.03 46.67
C TRP A 562 13.99 1.10 47.45
N THR A 563 14.52 0.15 48.22
CA THR A 563 13.73 -0.86 48.96
C THR A 563 12.68 -0.22 49.86
N ASP A 564 13.06 0.73 50.72
CA ASP A 564 12.12 1.43 51.61
C ASP A 564 11.05 2.22 50.85
N LYS A 565 11.43 2.79 49.70
CA LYS A 565 10.53 3.61 48.85
C LYS A 565 9.50 2.75 48.12
N LEU A 566 9.85 1.51 47.81
CA LEU A 566 9.05 0.55 47.05
C LEU A 566 8.73 -0.70 47.88
N ALA A 567 8.53 -0.53 49.20
CA ALA A 567 8.25 -1.62 50.13
C ALA A 567 7.12 -2.58 49.67
N PRO A 568 6.01 -2.12 49.03
CA PRO A 568 5.00 -3.05 48.48
C PRO A 568 5.57 -4.01 47.43
N ILE A 569 6.43 -3.52 46.52
CA ILE A 569 7.09 -4.36 45.49
C ILE A 569 8.09 -5.30 46.16
N ALA A 570 8.86 -4.84 47.16
CA ALA A 570 9.80 -5.69 47.87
C ALA A 570 9.09 -6.85 48.60
N GLN A 571 7.95 -6.57 49.24
CA GLN A 571 7.12 -7.56 49.90
C GLN A 571 6.51 -8.56 48.90
N ALA A 572 5.91 -8.08 47.80
CA ALA A 572 5.32 -8.95 46.77
C ALA A 572 6.37 -9.88 46.12
N ILE A 573 7.63 -9.45 45.99
CA ILE A 573 8.74 -10.30 45.53
C ILE A 573 9.17 -11.30 46.61
N ALA A 574 9.15 -10.93 47.90
CA ALA A 574 9.47 -11.85 49.00
C ALA A 574 8.45 -13.00 49.10
N GLU A 575 7.18 -12.72 48.80
CA GLU A 575 6.09 -13.71 48.76
C GLU A 575 6.29 -14.80 47.69
N PHE A 576 7.17 -14.60 46.69
CA PHE A 576 7.55 -15.66 45.75
C PHE A 576 8.40 -16.77 46.40
N GLY A 577 8.95 -16.56 47.61
CA GLY A 577 9.66 -17.60 48.36
C GLY A 577 10.91 -18.14 47.67
N LEU A 578 11.65 -17.30 46.95
CA LEU A 578 12.86 -17.66 46.21
C LEU A 578 14.08 -17.71 47.14
N GLU A 579 14.87 -18.79 47.10
CA GLU A 579 16.11 -18.91 47.89
C GLU A 579 17.16 -17.85 47.48
N SER A 580 17.36 -17.64 46.19
CA SER A 580 18.20 -16.55 45.69
C SER A 580 17.89 -16.20 44.24
N ALA A 581 17.90 -14.92 43.90
CA ALA A 581 17.70 -14.46 42.52
C ALA A 581 18.19 -13.03 42.27
N TRP A 582 18.39 -12.70 41.00
CA TRP A 582 18.35 -11.34 40.48
C TRP A 582 17.27 -11.28 39.40
N LEU A 583 16.22 -10.47 39.63
CA LEU A 583 15.17 -10.20 38.67
C LEU A 583 15.39 -8.84 38.02
N ASP A 584 15.19 -8.75 36.71
CA ASP A 584 15.39 -7.53 35.93
C ASP A 584 14.06 -7.09 35.30
N GLY A 585 13.62 -5.88 35.65
CA GLY A 585 12.30 -5.37 35.31
C GLY A 585 12.22 -3.84 35.22
N GLU A 586 11.03 -3.34 34.92
CA GLU A 586 10.75 -1.90 34.85
C GLU A 586 9.45 -1.59 35.60
N ILE A 587 9.47 -0.54 36.43
CA ILE A 587 8.30 -0.09 37.17
C ILE A 587 7.53 0.99 36.42
N VAL A 588 6.21 0.88 36.43
CA VAL A 588 5.25 1.79 35.77
C VAL A 588 4.06 2.06 36.68
N VAL A 589 3.30 3.11 36.38
CA VAL A 589 1.91 3.25 36.83
C VAL A 589 1.04 3.20 35.58
N LEU A 590 0.00 2.38 35.59
CA LEU A 590 -0.93 2.29 34.47
C LEU A 590 -2.02 3.36 34.58
N ASN A 591 -2.46 3.87 33.43
CA ASN A 591 -3.62 4.75 33.34
C ASN A 591 -4.92 3.96 33.20
N ASP A 592 -6.03 4.68 33.11
CA ASP A 592 -7.40 4.11 33.12
C ASP A 592 -7.71 3.29 31.84
N ALA A 593 -6.83 3.35 30.84
CA ALA A 593 -6.85 2.54 29.62
C ALA A 593 -5.81 1.38 29.65
N GLY A 594 -5.15 1.13 30.79
CA GLY A 594 -4.15 0.07 30.98
C GLY A 594 -2.78 0.38 30.38
N LEU A 595 -2.48 1.64 30.05
CA LEU A 595 -1.22 2.04 29.41
C LEU A 595 -0.27 2.73 30.41
N PRO A 596 1.06 2.54 30.32
CA PRO A 596 2.02 3.23 31.19
C PRO A 596 1.92 4.76 31.11
N ASP A 597 1.90 5.42 32.27
CA ASP A 597 1.90 6.88 32.42
C ASP A 597 3.06 7.33 33.32
N PHE A 598 4.11 7.87 32.70
CA PHE A 598 5.31 8.33 33.39
C PHE A 598 5.05 9.49 34.37
N ASN A 599 4.09 10.38 34.10
CA ASN A 599 3.74 11.45 35.03
C ASN A 599 3.07 10.89 36.29
N ARG A 600 2.14 9.93 36.13
CA ARG A 600 1.55 9.22 37.28
C ARG A 600 2.62 8.49 38.10
N LEU A 601 3.59 7.82 37.44
CA LEU A 601 4.73 7.17 38.10
C LEU A 601 5.60 8.13 38.91
N GLN A 602 5.99 9.27 38.33
CA GLN A 602 6.73 10.31 39.03
C GLN A 602 5.96 10.81 40.27
N ASN A 603 4.68 11.14 40.10
CA ASN A 603 3.84 11.63 41.20
C ASN A 603 3.65 10.57 42.31
N ALA A 604 3.51 9.29 41.97
CA ALA A 604 3.43 8.20 42.94
C ALA A 604 4.72 8.07 43.76
N ILE A 605 5.87 8.16 43.09
CA ILE A 605 7.21 8.09 43.68
C ILE A 605 7.50 9.32 44.57
N ASP A 606 7.14 10.52 44.16
CA ASP A 606 7.47 11.75 44.90
C ASP A 606 6.50 12.03 46.06
N ASN A 607 5.24 11.58 45.97
CA ASN A 607 4.26 11.70 47.07
C ASN A 607 4.18 10.46 47.98
N ALA A 608 5.12 9.51 47.85
CA ALA A 608 5.14 8.22 48.57
C ALA A 608 3.84 7.39 48.46
N ARG A 609 3.09 7.55 47.37
CA ARG A 609 1.86 6.80 47.05
C ARG A 609 2.19 5.59 46.16
N THR A 610 3.03 4.69 46.65
CA THR A 610 3.66 3.64 45.84
C THR A 610 2.81 2.37 45.67
N ARG A 611 1.53 2.40 46.07
CA ARG A 611 0.57 1.28 45.95
C ARG A 611 0.12 1.01 44.51
N ASP A 612 0.08 2.05 43.68
CA ASP A 612 -0.38 1.98 42.29
C ASP A 612 0.77 1.70 41.30
N ILE A 613 1.98 1.44 41.81
CA ILE A 613 3.18 1.12 41.02
C ILE A 613 3.23 -0.39 40.79
N GLU A 614 3.33 -0.79 39.53
CA GLU A 614 3.54 -2.18 39.12
C GLU A 614 4.95 -2.39 38.55
N MET A 615 5.53 -3.58 38.75
CA MET A 615 6.81 -4.01 38.18
C MET A 615 6.60 -5.08 37.10
N PHE A 616 7.03 -4.81 35.86
CA PHE A 616 7.08 -5.81 34.80
C PHE A 616 8.49 -6.42 34.72
N VAL A 617 8.62 -7.70 35.08
CA VAL A 617 9.87 -8.46 35.04
C VAL A 617 10.03 -9.13 33.67
N PHE A 618 11.17 -8.96 33.01
CA PHE A 618 11.38 -9.45 31.65
C PHE A 618 12.62 -10.32 31.45
N ASP A 619 13.46 -10.47 32.49
CA ASP A 619 14.64 -11.34 32.52
C ASP A 619 15.02 -11.73 33.96
N ALA A 620 15.76 -12.82 34.12
CA ALA A 620 16.26 -13.31 35.41
C ALA A 620 17.71 -13.81 35.26
N PRO A 621 18.72 -12.93 35.41
CA PRO A 621 20.14 -13.31 35.27
C PRO A 621 20.63 -14.30 36.33
N TYR A 622 19.98 -14.38 37.50
CA TYR A 622 20.24 -15.39 38.53
C TYR A 622 18.91 -15.90 39.09
N LEU A 623 18.80 -17.22 39.32
CA LEU A 623 17.61 -17.84 39.89
C LEU A 623 17.99 -19.16 40.58
N GLY A 624 17.55 -19.38 41.83
CA GLY A 624 17.70 -20.66 42.55
C GLY A 624 19.16 -21.10 42.74
N GLY A 625 20.07 -20.19 43.09
CA GLY A 625 21.50 -20.49 43.25
C GLY A 625 22.27 -20.73 41.93
N MET A 626 21.63 -20.49 40.79
CA MET A 626 22.21 -20.64 39.46
C MET A 626 22.44 -19.28 38.79
N ASP A 627 23.62 -19.11 38.21
CA ASP A 627 23.93 -18.07 37.22
C ASP A 627 23.35 -18.51 35.88
N LEU A 628 22.40 -17.72 35.37
CA LEU A 628 21.73 -17.96 34.10
C LEU A 628 22.27 -17.08 32.98
N ARG A 629 23.29 -16.23 33.20
CA ARG A 629 23.70 -15.23 32.21
C ARG A 629 24.12 -15.82 30.86
N GLU A 630 24.78 -16.98 30.86
CA GLU A 630 25.16 -17.68 29.63
C GLU A 630 23.99 -18.46 28.98
N VAL A 631 22.93 -18.78 29.74
CA VAL A 631 21.74 -19.48 29.23
C VAL A 631 21.00 -18.60 28.22
N PRO A 632 20.54 -19.11 27.06
CA PRO A 632 19.78 -18.33 26.08
C PRO A 632 18.53 -17.64 26.67
N LEU A 633 18.26 -16.41 26.24
CA LEU A 633 17.12 -15.61 26.69
C LEU A 633 15.78 -16.37 26.65
N ALA A 634 15.53 -17.16 25.61
CA ALA A 634 14.30 -17.95 25.50
C ALA A 634 14.11 -18.90 26.69
N SER A 635 15.16 -19.59 27.13
CA SER A 635 15.11 -20.48 28.30
C SER A 635 14.99 -19.70 29.61
N ARG A 636 15.71 -18.57 29.76
CA ARG A 636 15.57 -17.69 30.95
C ARG A 636 14.15 -17.17 31.11
N ARG A 637 13.53 -16.73 30.00
CA ARG A 637 12.13 -16.27 29.98
C ARG A 637 11.13 -17.41 30.19
N ALA A 638 11.43 -18.63 29.75
CA ALA A 638 10.60 -19.80 30.05
C ALA A 638 10.60 -20.13 31.55
N ALA A 639 11.78 -20.15 32.19
CA ALA A 639 11.89 -20.35 33.64
C ALA A 639 11.20 -19.23 34.44
N LEU A 640 11.35 -17.97 33.99
CA LEU A 640 10.65 -16.84 34.59
C LEU A 640 9.12 -16.94 34.42
N LYS A 641 8.64 -17.34 33.24
CA LYS A 641 7.20 -17.54 32.98
C LYS A 641 6.62 -18.63 33.90
N GLN A 642 7.29 -19.76 34.03
CA GLN A 642 6.88 -20.85 34.91
C GLN A 642 6.76 -20.37 36.37
N LEU A 643 7.72 -19.59 36.86
CA LEU A 643 7.67 -19.00 38.20
C LEU A 643 6.41 -18.14 38.41
N PHE A 644 6.02 -17.31 37.45
CA PHE A 644 4.80 -16.50 37.54
C PHE A 644 3.51 -17.34 37.38
N GLU A 645 3.51 -18.41 36.59
CA GLU A 645 2.38 -19.33 36.46
C GLU A 645 2.13 -20.12 37.75
N GLU A 646 3.18 -20.47 38.51
CA GLU A 646 3.10 -21.18 39.80
C GLU A 646 2.71 -20.27 40.98
N ARG A 647 3.12 -18.99 40.95
CA ARG A 647 2.97 -18.04 42.08
C ARG A 647 1.84 -17.03 41.92
N GLY A 648 1.34 -16.84 40.69
CA GLY A 648 0.34 -15.82 40.34
C GLY A 648 0.95 -14.45 40.01
N GLU A 649 0.16 -13.60 39.36
CA GLU A 649 0.53 -12.21 39.05
C GLU A 649 -0.22 -11.21 39.97
N GLY A 650 0.49 -10.17 40.40
CA GLY A 650 -0.06 -9.08 41.23
C GLY A 650 0.50 -7.74 40.77
N ILE A 651 0.96 -6.92 41.72
CA ILE A 651 1.76 -5.70 41.42
C ILE A 651 3.15 -6.02 40.86
N VAL A 652 3.55 -7.30 40.83
CA VAL A 652 4.71 -7.82 40.09
C VAL A 652 4.18 -8.76 39.02
N ARG A 653 4.57 -8.54 37.76
CA ARG A 653 4.02 -9.22 36.58
C ARG A 653 5.11 -9.73 35.65
N PHE A 654 4.81 -10.77 34.88
CA PHE A 654 5.67 -11.19 33.77
C PHE A 654 5.47 -10.28 32.54
N SER A 655 6.56 -9.77 31.98
CA SER A 655 6.52 -9.05 30.71
C SER A 655 6.25 -10.03 29.56
N GLN A 656 5.02 -10.01 29.07
CA GLN A 656 4.57 -10.83 27.94
C GLN A 656 5.30 -10.47 26.64
N SER A 657 5.54 -11.49 25.82
CA SER A 657 6.13 -11.34 24.47
C SER A 657 5.14 -11.74 23.38
N PHE A 658 5.19 -11.06 22.26
CA PHE A 658 4.23 -11.18 21.16
C PHE A 658 4.84 -11.94 19.97
N ASP A 659 4.11 -12.93 19.46
CA ASP A 659 4.48 -13.68 18.25
C ASP A 659 4.04 -12.93 16.97
N VAL A 660 4.66 -11.78 16.74
CA VAL A 660 4.39 -10.91 15.58
C VAL A 660 5.67 -10.25 15.07
N MET A 661 5.69 -9.88 13.80
CA MET A 661 6.83 -9.15 13.21
C MET A 661 7.02 -7.80 13.93
N PRO A 662 8.26 -7.44 14.34
CA PRO A 662 8.51 -6.23 15.14
C PRO A 662 7.96 -4.92 14.57
N GLY A 663 7.95 -4.78 13.23
CA GLY A 663 7.37 -3.59 12.57
C GLY A 663 5.86 -3.48 12.74
N GLN A 664 5.13 -4.61 12.75
CA GLN A 664 3.67 -4.61 12.94
C GLN A 664 3.30 -4.31 14.40
N LEU A 665 4.08 -4.79 15.37
CA LEU A 665 3.86 -4.41 16.77
C LEU A 665 4.27 -2.95 17.01
N LEU A 666 5.32 -2.46 16.35
CA LEU A 666 5.69 -1.04 16.41
C LEU A 666 4.51 -0.19 15.90
N ASP A 667 4.00 -0.44 14.70
CA ASP A 667 2.85 0.30 14.14
C ASP A 667 1.63 0.31 15.10
N ALA A 668 1.30 -0.83 15.70
CA ALA A 668 0.20 -0.95 16.67
C ALA A 668 0.50 -0.19 17.98
N ALA A 669 1.69 -0.34 18.56
CA ALA A 669 2.13 0.37 19.75
C ALA A 669 2.08 1.90 19.54
N CYS A 670 2.41 2.37 18.33
CA CYS A 670 2.37 3.78 17.97
C CYS A 670 0.93 4.32 17.87
N GLN A 671 0.00 3.52 17.34
CA GLN A 671 -1.43 3.87 17.32
C GLN A 671 -2.03 3.91 18.73
N MET A 672 -1.54 3.06 19.64
CA MET A 672 -1.94 3.03 21.05
C MET A 672 -1.24 4.09 21.91
N GLY A 673 -0.37 4.93 21.35
CA GLY A 673 0.35 5.98 22.08
C GLY A 673 1.47 5.47 23.01
N MET A 674 1.89 4.20 22.88
CA MET A 674 3.00 3.63 23.64
C MET A 674 4.36 4.18 23.15
N GLU A 675 5.42 4.03 23.96
CA GLU A 675 6.75 4.53 23.55
C GLU A 675 7.32 3.75 22.36
N GLY A 676 7.02 2.45 22.25
CA GLY A 676 7.44 1.59 21.14
C GLY A 676 7.55 0.12 21.53
N VAL A 677 8.54 -0.58 21.00
CA VAL A 677 8.76 -2.02 21.22
C VAL A 677 10.22 -2.35 21.56
N MET A 678 10.40 -3.34 22.42
CA MET A 678 11.70 -3.95 22.72
C MET A 678 11.83 -5.23 21.91
N VAL A 679 13.03 -5.47 21.37
CA VAL A 679 13.27 -6.61 20.46
C VAL A 679 14.57 -7.29 20.88
N LYS A 680 14.49 -8.51 21.40
CA LYS A 680 15.61 -9.22 22.01
C LYS A 680 15.94 -10.51 21.27
N ARG A 681 17.21 -10.85 21.08
CA ARG A 681 17.61 -12.11 20.43
C ARG A 681 17.28 -13.30 21.32
N ALA A 682 16.47 -14.23 20.82
CA ALA A 682 16.00 -15.38 21.58
C ALA A 682 17.14 -16.32 22.03
N ASP A 683 18.23 -16.34 21.26
CA ASP A 683 19.41 -17.18 21.43
C ASP A 683 20.54 -16.53 22.24
N ALA A 684 20.36 -15.30 22.74
CA ALA A 684 21.46 -14.52 23.31
C ALA A 684 21.66 -14.68 24.83
N PRO A 685 22.92 -14.66 25.31
CA PRO A 685 23.24 -14.53 26.72
C PRO A 685 22.92 -13.11 27.25
N TYR A 686 22.87 -12.97 28.57
CA TYR A 686 22.70 -11.70 29.26
C TYR A 686 24.04 -10.96 29.37
N THR A 687 24.23 -9.92 28.56
CA THR A 687 25.49 -9.16 28.48
C THR A 687 25.40 -7.86 29.25
N ALA A 688 26.26 -7.64 30.26
CA ALA A 688 26.33 -6.36 30.97
C ALA A 688 26.65 -5.19 30.00
N GLY A 689 25.97 -4.05 30.14
CA GLY A 689 26.18 -2.89 29.28
C GLY A 689 25.42 -2.93 27.95
N ARG A 690 25.79 -2.07 26.98
CA ARG A 690 25.01 -1.91 25.74
C ARG A 690 25.23 -3.06 24.77
N SER A 691 24.13 -3.63 24.29
CA SER A 691 24.12 -4.86 23.49
C SER A 691 23.31 -4.68 22.21
N GLU A 692 23.69 -5.41 21.15
CA GLU A 692 22.91 -5.53 19.92
C GLU A 692 21.96 -6.74 19.94
N ALA A 693 22.09 -7.60 20.97
CA ALA A 693 21.11 -8.64 21.26
C ALA A 693 19.85 -8.08 21.96
N TRP A 694 19.84 -6.82 22.38
CA TRP A 694 18.68 -6.13 22.92
C TRP A 694 18.51 -4.81 22.18
N LEU A 695 17.46 -4.69 21.38
CA LEU A 695 17.16 -3.54 20.56
C LEU A 695 15.91 -2.83 21.09
N LYS A 696 15.81 -1.52 20.83
CA LYS A 696 14.60 -0.72 21.05
C LYS A 696 14.22 0.02 19.78
N LEU A 697 12.93 0.03 19.46
CA LEU A 697 12.33 0.85 18.42
C LEU A 697 11.32 1.78 19.08
N LYS A 698 11.29 3.06 18.68
CA LYS A 698 10.46 4.11 19.28
C LYS A 698 9.43 4.62 18.28
N CYS A 699 8.23 4.92 18.78
CA CYS A 699 7.09 5.40 18.00
C CYS A 699 7.11 6.90 17.70
N GLN A 700 7.74 7.68 18.57
CA GLN A 700 7.93 9.12 18.42
C GLN A 700 9.37 9.45 18.77
N HIS A 701 9.86 10.61 18.33
CA HIS A 701 11.13 11.10 18.84
C HIS A 701 10.92 11.56 20.29
N ARG A 702 11.27 10.69 21.25
CA ARG A 702 11.18 10.94 22.68
C ARG A 702 12.53 10.69 23.32
N GLN A 703 13.03 11.66 24.08
CA GLN A 703 14.37 11.62 24.67
C GLN A 703 14.45 12.50 25.92
N GLU A 704 15.45 12.22 26.74
CA GLU A 704 15.92 13.04 27.83
C GLU A 704 16.76 14.22 27.32
N PHE A 705 16.66 15.35 28.01
CA PHE A 705 17.40 16.59 27.77
C PHE A 705 17.83 17.20 29.09
N VAL A 706 18.96 17.91 29.08
CA VAL A 706 19.42 18.73 30.21
C VAL A 706 18.72 20.08 30.15
N VAL A 707 18.20 20.58 31.27
CA VAL A 707 17.67 21.94 31.37
C VAL A 707 18.84 22.91 31.54
N VAL A 708 19.00 23.83 30.59
CA VAL A 708 20.08 24.84 30.60
C VAL A 708 19.58 26.23 30.99
N GLY A 709 18.27 26.41 31.06
CA GLY A 709 17.61 27.63 31.52
C GLY A 709 16.10 27.55 31.36
N PHE A 710 15.40 28.65 31.60
CA PHE A 710 13.96 28.76 31.40
C PHE A 710 13.53 30.20 31.07
N THR A 711 12.30 30.37 30.62
CA THR A 711 11.62 31.68 30.51
C THR A 711 10.43 31.73 31.45
N GLU A 712 10.03 32.91 31.90
CA GLU A 712 8.81 33.10 32.70
C GLU A 712 7.55 33.07 31.82
N ARG A 713 6.40 32.72 32.41
CA ARG A 713 5.11 32.75 31.72
C ARG A 713 4.58 34.19 31.64
N ALA A 714 4.21 34.63 30.44
CA ALA A 714 3.60 35.95 30.25
C ALA A 714 2.32 36.07 31.10
N GLY A 715 2.23 37.12 31.91
CA GLY A 715 1.13 37.34 32.87
C GLY A 715 1.22 36.52 34.17
N ALA A 716 2.20 35.62 34.33
CA ALA A 716 2.33 34.76 35.51
C ALA A 716 3.81 34.47 35.84
N SER A 717 4.55 35.47 36.34
CA SER A 717 6.00 35.39 36.61
C SER A 717 6.42 34.30 37.63
N LYS A 718 5.47 33.84 38.46
CA LYS A 718 5.65 32.70 39.39
C LYS A 718 5.65 31.33 38.69
N GLU A 719 5.39 31.27 37.38
CA GLU A 719 5.36 30.05 36.57
C GLU A 719 6.44 30.04 35.49
N VAL A 720 6.99 28.86 35.19
CA VAL A 720 7.78 28.63 33.98
C VAL A 720 6.88 28.72 32.74
N GLY A 721 7.27 29.56 31.78
CA GLY A 721 6.65 29.64 30.45
C GLY A 721 7.28 28.66 29.46
N SER A 722 8.61 28.46 29.51
CA SER A 722 9.30 27.42 28.74
C SER A 722 10.61 27.00 29.39
N LEU A 723 11.01 25.73 29.21
CA LEU A 723 12.35 25.23 29.55
C LEU A 723 13.24 25.32 28.31
N LEU A 724 14.48 25.73 28.51
CA LEU A 724 15.55 25.72 27.52
C LEU A 724 16.32 24.41 27.65
N LEU A 725 16.48 23.70 26.55
CA LEU A 725 16.96 22.31 26.52
C LEU A 725 18.37 22.21 25.93
N GLY A 726 19.15 21.22 26.36
CA GLY A 726 20.43 20.85 25.79
C GLY A 726 20.75 19.37 25.91
N TYR A 727 21.84 18.93 25.27
CA TYR A 727 22.39 17.58 25.36
C TYR A 727 23.91 17.61 25.17
N HIS A 728 24.62 16.60 25.67
CA HIS A 728 26.06 16.47 25.50
C HIS A 728 26.43 15.86 24.14
N GLU A 729 27.44 16.42 23.48
CA GLU A 729 28.10 15.86 22.29
C GLU A 729 29.61 15.85 22.55
N GLY A 730 30.09 14.75 23.16
CA GLY A 730 31.42 14.73 23.78
C GLY A 730 31.41 15.54 25.10
N PRO A 731 32.46 16.32 25.40
CA PRO A 731 32.49 17.17 26.60
C PRO A 731 31.58 18.41 26.49
N GLU A 732 31.15 18.78 25.27
CA GLU A 732 30.39 20.01 25.02
C GLU A 732 28.89 19.83 25.28
N LEU A 733 28.24 20.86 25.84
CA LEU A 733 26.79 20.94 26.00
C LEU A 733 26.18 21.78 24.86
N ARG A 734 25.41 21.14 23.99
CA ARG A 734 24.79 21.75 22.80
C ARG A 734 23.32 22.09 23.05
N PHE A 735 22.85 23.22 22.51
CA PHE A 735 21.47 23.67 22.68
C PHE A 735 20.49 22.91 21.78
N ALA A 736 19.42 22.41 22.37
CA ALA A 736 18.43 21.58 21.70
C ALA A 736 17.13 22.32 21.34
N GLY A 737 16.93 23.55 21.79
CA GLY A 737 15.67 24.28 21.60
C GLY A 737 14.94 24.52 22.92
N SER A 738 13.61 24.60 22.88
CA SER A 738 12.80 24.79 24.07
C SER A 738 11.49 23.98 24.04
N VAL A 739 10.94 23.74 25.22
CA VAL A 739 9.63 23.12 25.45
C VAL A 739 8.80 24.06 26.32
N GLY A 740 7.51 24.23 26.01
CA GLY A 740 6.60 25.15 26.71
C GLY A 740 5.18 24.60 26.92
N THR A 741 5.02 23.29 26.75
CA THR A 741 3.75 22.56 26.83
C THR A 741 3.99 21.21 27.50
N GLY A 742 2.94 20.58 28.02
CA GLY A 742 3.04 19.29 28.73
C GLY A 742 3.03 19.38 30.25
N TRP A 743 2.80 20.55 30.83
CA TRP A 743 2.64 20.75 32.27
C TRP A 743 1.43 21.64 32.60
N GLY A 744 0.86 21.45 33.80
CA GLY A 744 -0.14 22.36 34.39
C GLY A 744 0.49 23.43 35.28
N SER A 745 -0.33 24.36 35.78
CA SER A 745 0.11 25.48 36.63
C SER A 745 0.73 25.08 37.98
N ALA A 746 0.46 23.89 38.50
CA ALA A 746 1.14 23.37 39.70
C ALA A 746 2.60 23.03 39.39
N THR A 747 2.82 22.11 38.43
CA THR A 747 4.14 21.70 37.94
C THR A 747 4.95 22.88 37.40
N ALA A 748 4.33 23.88 36.77
CA ALA A 748 5.01 25.10 36.31
C ALA A 748 5.58 25.95 37.47
N ARG A 749 4.95 25.92 38.66
CA ARG A 749 5.45 26.56 39.89
C ARG A 749 6.54 25.72 40.56
N GLU A 750 6.40 24.40 40.58
CA GLU A 750 7.41 23.47 41.11
C GLU A 750 8.72 23.55 40.31
N LEU A 751 8.63 23.50 38.97
CA LEU A 751 9.76 23.71 38.07
C LEU A 751 10.40 25.10 38.30
N LYS A 752 9.60 26.16 38.46
CA LYS A 752 10.11 27.50 38.78
C LYS A 752 10.87 27.51 40.11
N ALA A 753 10.31 26.93 41.17
CA ALA A 753 10.93 26.88 42.49
C ALA A 753 12.22 26.05 42.51
N MET A 754 12.25 24.94 41.77
CA MET A 754 13.45 24.10 41.60
C MET A 754 14.55 24.86 40.85
N LEU A 755 14.24 25.40 39.67
CA LEU A 755 15.21 26.04 38.78
C LEU A 755 15.72 27.39 39.30
N THR A 756 14.93 28.09 40.11
CA THR A 756 15.35 29.36 40.74
C THR A 756 16.51 29.16 41.73
N LYS A 757 16.64 27.97 42.34
CA LYS A 757 17.77 27.60 43.22
C LYS A 757 19.08 27.33 42.47
N LEU A 758 19.01 27.19 41.14
CA LEU A 758 20.14 26.80 40.28
C LEU A 758 20.57 27.94 39.34
N LEU A 759 20.11 29.17 39.54
CA LEU A 759 20.38 30.30 38.65
C LEU A 759 21.87 30.64 38.55
N VAL A 760 22.33 30.86 37.32
CA VAL A 760 23.70 31.27 37.00
C VAL A 760 23.71 32.52 36.11
N LYS A 761 24.81 33.28 36.15
CA LYS A 761 24.95 34.54 35.39
C LYS A 761 25.17 34.34 33.88
N GLN A 762 25.67 33.18 33.45
CA GLN A 762 26.06 32.89 32.07
C GLN A 762 25.47 31.55 31.61
N PRO A 763 25.12 31.39 30.31
CA PRO A 763 24.66 30.11 29.77
C PRO A 763 25.74 29.04 29.85
N ALA A 764 25.33 27.79 30.10
CA ALA A 764 26.20 26.61 29.98
C ALA A 764 26.32 26.07 28.54
N VAL A 765 25.71 26.76 27.56
CA VAL A 765 25.75 26.45 26.13
C VAL A 765 26.48 27.57 25.37
N ALA A 766 26.89 27.31 24.12
CA ALA A 766 27.65 28.25 23.31
C ALA A 766 26.97 29.64 23.16
N PRO A 767 27.73 30.75 23.14
CA PRO A 767 27.15 32.11 23.05
C PRO A 767 26.29 32.36 21.80
N GLU A 768 26.56 31.70 20.67
CA GLU A 768 25.69 31.77 19.48
C GLU A 768 24.31 31.11 19.69
N ASP A 769 24.23 30.05 20.50
CA ASP A 769 22.98 29.34 20.82
C ASP A 769 22.11 30.12 21.83
N ALA A 770 22.74 30.96 22.65
CA ALA A 770 22.05 31.83 23.61
C ALA A 770 21.23 32.95 22.93
N LYS A 771 21.49 33.27 21.66
CA LYS A 771 20.77 34.31 20.91
C LYS A 771 19.41 33.81 20.39
N PRO A 772 18.31 34.57 20.56
CA PRO A 772 17.03 34.24 19.93
C PRO A 772 17.16 34.21 18.40
N GLY A 773 17.00 33.04 17.79
CA GLY A 773 17.00 32.90 16.33
C GLY A 773 15.78 33.53 15.66
N ARG A 774 15.83 33.72 14.33
CA ARG A 774 14.81 34.42 13.51
C ARG A 774 13.35 33.94 13.66
N TRP A 775 13.15 32.72 14.17
CA TRP A 775 11.84 32.10 14.41
C TRP A 775 11.49 31.93 15.90
N SER A 776 12.30 32.50 16.80
CA SER A 776 12.04 32.51 18.25
C SER A 776 11.00 33.57 18.60
N LYS A 777 9.92 33.18 19.28
CA LYS A 777 8.96 34.13 19.89
C LYS A 777 9.44 34.68 21.25
N ARG A 778 10.64 34.32 21.72
CA ARG A 778 11.23 34.83 22.97
C ARG A 778 11.66 36.28 22.80
N ALA A 779 11.29 37.13 23.74
CA ALA A 779 11.92 38.45 23.87
C ALA A 779 13.40 38.27 24.27
N ALA A 780 14.31 39.00 23.65
CA ALA A 780 15.73 38.91 23.96
C ALA A 780 16.00 39.34 25.40
N GLY A 781 16.68 38.48 26.18
CA GLY A 781 16.96 38.73 27.60
C GLY A 781 15.85 38.26 28.54
N SER A 782 14.84 37.53 28.05
CA SER A 782 13.83 36.85 28.89
C SER A 782 14.31 35.51 29.46
N GLU A 783 15.49 35.06 29.03
CA GLU A 783 16.14 33.83 29.47
C GLU A 783 16.72 33.94 30.90
N ARG A 784 16.45 32.93 31.72
CA ARG A 784 17.07 32.72 33.03
C ARG A 784 17.90 31.43 32.96
N TRP A 785 19.22 31.58 32.96
CA TRP A 785 20.17 30.45 32.85
C TRP A 785 20.29 29.70 34.18
N VAL A 786 20.44 28.38 34.11
CA VAL A 786 20.60 27.51 35.29
C VAL A 786 21.79 26.58 35.14
N GLN A 787 22.30 26.10 36.27
CA GLN A 787 23.29 25.03 36.29
C GLN A 787 22.71 23.77 35.60
N PRO A 788 23.42 23.15 34.65
CA PRO A 788 22.89 22.07 33.81
C PRO A 788 22.88 20.72 34.53
N THR A 789 22.17 20.63 35.66
CA THR A 789 22.07 19.43 36.50
C THR A 789 20.70 18.75 36.43
N VAL A 790 19.64 19.49 36.09
CA VAL A 790 18.27 18.96 35.98
C VAL A 790 18.09 18.30 34.62
N VAL A 791 17.65 17.04 34.61
CA VAL A 791 17.28 16.31 33.40
C VAL A 791 15.75 16.24 33.29
N VAL A 792 15.21 16.46 32.10
CA VAL A 792 13.78 16.35 31.79
C VAL A 792 13.57 15.44 30.60
N GLU A 793 12.41 14.80 30.55
CA GLU A 793 12.02 13.97 29.42
C GLU A 793 11.02 14.70 28.52
N VAL A 794 11.22 14.59 27.20
CA VAL A 794 10.50 15.38 26.19
C VAL A 794 10.15 14.51 25.00
N ALA A 795 8.89 14.56 24.57
CA ALA A 795 8.43 14.03 23.29
C ALA A 795 8.39 15.16 22.25
N PHE A 796 8.81 14.90 21.02
CA PHE A 796 8.92 15.89 19.95
C PHE A 796 8.69 15.27 18.57
N SER A 797 8.38 16.09 17.57
CA SER A 797 7.99 15.62 16.24
C SER A 797 9.16 15.25 15.34
N GLU A 798 10.25 16.01 15.40
CA GLU A 798 11.46 15.82 14.59
C GLU A 798 12.66 16.57 15.18
N TRP A 799 13.87 16.16 14.78
CA TRP A 799 15.09 16.97 14.89
C TRP A 799 15.25 17.83 13.63
N THR A 800 15.51 19.13 13.79
CA THR A 800 15.88 20.01 12.68
C THR A 800 17.29 19.70 12.14
N PRO A 801 17.61 20.17 10.92
CA PRO A 801 19.00 20.20 10.43
C PRO A 801 19.96 20.89 11.41
N ASP A 802 19.49 21.97 12.05
CA ASP A 802 20.21 22.73 13.08
C ASP A 802 20.31 22.00 14.45
N ARG A 803 20.00 20.70 14.49
CA ARG A 803 20.05 19.83 15.69
C ARG A 803 19.15 20.28 16.85
N ARG A 804 18.02 20.93 16.57
CA ARG A 804 17.03 21.36 17.58
C ARG A 804 15.74 20.54 17.48
N VAL A 805 14.97 20.46 18.56
CA VAL A 805 13.68 19.74 18.60
C VAL A 805 12.54 20.62 18.09
N ARG A 806 11.54 20.02 17.41
CA ARG A 806 10.30 20.70 16.99
C ARG A 806 9.07 20.08 17.65
N HIS A 807 8.07 20.92 17.93
CA HIS A 807 6.83 20.53 18.60
C HIS A 807 7.07 19.71 19.88
N ALA A 808 8.01 20.19 20.70
CA ALA A 808 8.37 19.57 21.96
C ALA A 808 7.25 19.69 23.01
N VAL A 809 7.02 18.60 23.75
CA VAL A 809 6.06 18.46 24.84
C VAL A 809 6.77 17.76 26.02
N PHE A 810 6.69 18.38 27.19
CA PHE A 810 7.30 17.87 28.43
C PHE A 810 6.58 16.60 28.91
N ARG A 811 7.35 15.67 29.49
CA ARG A 811 6.86 14.39 30.02
C ARG A 811 7.18 14.14 31.49
N GLY A 812 8.15 14.84 32.07
CA GLY A 812 8.54 14.68 33.48
C GLY A 812 9.99 15.09 33.75
N VAL A 813 10.39 15.11 35.02
CA VAL A 813 11.77 15.31 35.48
C VAL A 813 12.42 13.94 35.70
N ARG A 814 13.66 13.73 35.25
CA ARG A 814 14.42 12.49 35.46
C ARG A 814 15.43 12.69 36.60
N THR A 815 15.12 12.15 37.78
CA THR A 815 16.03 12.13 38.94
C THR A 815 16.94 10.89 38.95
N ASP A 816 16.68 9.90 38.10
CA ASP A 816 17.43 8.64 37.98
C ASP A 816 18.68 8.73 37.08
N LYS A 817 18.94 9.87 36.44
CA LYS A 817 20.02 10.02 35.45
C LYS A 817 20.83 11.30 35.70
N PRO A 818 22.16 11.21 35.81
CA PRO A 818 23.00 12.40 35.86
C PRO A 818 23.04 13.09 34.48
N ALA A 819 22.97 14.42 34.48
CA ALA A 819 22.95 15.24 33.26
C ALA A 819 24.11 14.95 32.29
N ALA A 820 25.30 14.65 32.81
CA ALA A 820 26.50 14.33 32.02
C ALA A 820 26.35 13.10 31.10
N LEU A 821 25.36 12.22 31.32
CA LEU A 821 25.11 11.04 30.47
C LEU A 821 24.05 11.28 29.38
N ILE A 822 23.49 12.50 29.31
CA ILE A 822 22.38 12.82 28.39
C ILE A 822 22.94 13.29 27.04
N VAL A 823 23.05 12.34 26.12
CA VAL A 823 23.54 12.56 24.74
C VAL A 823 22.40 12.41 23.71
N ARG A 824 22.55 12.99 22.52
CA ARG A 824 21.60 12.81 21.41
C ARG A 824 21.60 11.36 20.90
N GLU A 825 20.46 10.67 21.04
CA GLU A 825 20.28 9.33 20.47
C GLU A 825 20.27 9.39 18.93
N ARG A 826 21.01 8.47 18.30
CA ARG A 826 21.01 8.23 16.86
C ARG A 826 20.70 6.75 16.62
N ALA A 827 19.81 6.44 15.69
CA ALA A 827 19.51 5.06 15.31
C ALA A 827 20.70 4.46 14.56
N LYS A 828 21.14 3.25 14.96
CA LYS A 828 22.20 2.52 14.25
C LYS A 828 21.60 1.77 13.06
N ALA A 829 22.22 1.91 11.88
CA ALA A 829 21.93 1.06 10.73
C ALA A 829 22.63 -0.29 10.91
N MET A 830 21.87 -1.38 11.02
CA MET A 830 22.39 -2.73 11.18
C MET A 830 22.57 -3.38 9.81
N GLY A 831 23.82 -3.66 9.43
CA GLY A 831 24.15 -4.32 8.16
C GLY A 831 23.83 -5.82 8.17
N SER A 832 23.25 -6.33 7.09
CA SER A 832 22.99 -7.76 6.92
C SER A 832 24.20 -8.48 6.30
N GLY A 833 24.90 -9.27 7.11
CA GLY A 833 25.96 -10.16 6.62
C GLY A 833 26.31 -11.28 7.60
N VAL A 834 26.25 -12.51 7.12
CA VAL A 834 27.17 -13.65 7.33
C VAL A 834 26.96 -14.61 6.14
N PRO A 835 27.99 -15.24 5.55
CA PRO A 835 27.87 -16.03 4.31
C PRO A 835 27.74 -17.55 4.52
N ALA A 836 27.19 -18.27 3.54
CA ALA A 836 27.28 -19.72 3.44
C ALA A 836 27.35 -20.22 1.98
N LYS A 837 28.28 -21.15 1.72
CA LYS A 837 28.44 -21.98 0.51
C LYS A 837 27.51 -23.22 0.63
N THR A 838 27.09 -23.99 -0.38
CA THR A 838 27.23 -23.98 -1.86
C THR A 838 26.23 -25.00 -2.45
N ALA A 839 25.47 -24.63 -3.50
CA ALA A 839 24.93 -25.51 -4.55
C ALA A 839 24.31 -24.62 -5.67
N PRO A 840 24.29 -25.03 -6.95
CA PRO A 840 24.07 -24.10 -8.06
C PRO A 840 22.58 -23.76 -8.29
N LYS A 841 22.11 -22.68 -7.66
CA LYS A 841 21.05 -21.83 -8.23
C LYS A 841 21.72 -20.63 -8.91
N THR A 842 21.20 -20.21 -10.07
CA THR A 842 21.68 -19.02 -10.80
C THR A 842 21.82 -17.83 -9.85
N PRO A 843 22.96 -17.12 -9.78
CA PRO A 843 23.16 -16.11 -8.73
C PRO A 843 22.16 -14.96 -8.85
N GLY A 844 21.17 -14.95 -7.96
CA GLY A 844 20.22 -13.84 -7.81
C GLY A 844 21.00 -12.58 -7.45
N LEU A 845 21.18 -11.68 -8.43
CA LEU A 845 21.92 -10.45 -8.26
C LEU A 845 21.20 -9.57 -7.22
N LYS A 846 21.89 -9.22 -6.12
CA LYS A 846 21.32 -8.40 -5.04
C LYS A 846 20.90 -7.04 -5.60
N VAL A 847 19.59 -6.87 -5.86
CA VAL A 847 19.03 -5.62 -6.37
C VAL A 847 19.21 -4.52 -5.33
N THR A 848 19.93 -3.46 -5.69
CA THR A 848 20.11 -2.29 -4.81
C THR A 848 19.03 -1.26 -5.07
N ASN A 849 18.52 -0.63 -4.00
CA ASN A 849 17.36 0.28 -4.04
C ASN A 849 16.15 -0.35 -4.78
N PRO A 850 15.72 -1.58 -4.43
CA PRO A 850 14.66 -2.30 -5.13
C PRO A 850 13.32 -1.55 -5.13
N GLU A 851 13.04 -0.80 -4.05
CA GLU A 851 11.86 0.04 -3.86
C GLU A 851 11.85 1.32 -4.71
N ARG A 852 12.98 1.70 -5.34
CA ARG A 852 13.09 2.91 -6.16
C ARG A 852 12.09 2.86 -7.32
N VAL A 853 11.13 3.79 -7.33
CA VAL A 853 10.19 3.97 -8.44
C VAL A 853 10.97 4.39 -9.70
N ILE A 854 10.73 3.69 -10.81
CA ILE A 854 11.30 3.99 -12.14
C ILE A 854 10.27 4.60 -13.08
N ASP A 855 8.96 4.39 -12.83
CA ASP A 855 7.88 5.07 -13.52
C ASP A 855 6.84 5.55 -12.50
N ALA A 856 6.76 6.86 -12.31
CA ALA A 856 5.85 7.48 -11.37
C ALA A 856 4.37 7.36 -11.77
N SER A 857 4.06 7.13 -13.04
CA SER A 857 2.67 7.05 -13.54
C SER A 857 1.99 5.73 -13.15
N THR A 858 2.74 4.62 -13.18
CA THR A 858 2.29 3.28 -12.76
C THR A 858 2.70 2.92 -11.34
N GLY A 859 3.74 3.58 -10.80
CA GLY A 859 4.39 3.21 -9.55
C GLY A 859 5.35 2.02 -9.68
N LEU A 860 5.65 1.55 -10.89
CA LEU A 860 6.59 0.46 -11.14
C LEU A 860 8.00 0.83 -10.65
N ARG A 861 8.66 -0.14 -10.02
CA ARG A 861 9.93 0.03 -9.31
C ARG A 861 11.07 -0.72 -10.00
N LYS A 862 12.29 -0.41 -9.59
CA LYS A 862 13.50 -1.06 -10.11
C LYS A 862 13.45 -2.58 -9.98
N VAL A 863 12.97 -3.11 -8.86
CA VAL A 863 12.82 -4.58 -8.68
C VAL A 863 11.85 -5.20 -9.68
N ASP A 864 10.80 -4.48 -10.08
CA ASP A 864 9.79 -4.98 -11.01
C ASP A 864 10.38 -5.09 -12.45
N LEU A 865 11.26 -4.16 -12.84
CA LEU A 865 12.02 -4.22 -14.09
C LEU A 865 13.07 -5.34 -14.11
N VAL A 866 13.78 -5.55 -13.00
CA VAL A 866 14.76 -6.64 -12.88
C VAL A 866 14.07 -8.00 -12.99
N ARG A 867 12.99 -8.20 -12.22
CA ARG A 867 12.16 -9.42 -12.27
C ARG A 867 11.55 -9.66 -13.65
N TYR A 868 11.11 -8.60 -14.34
CA TYR A 868 10.63 -8.71 -15.71
C TYR A 868 11.70 -9.31 -16.62
N TYR A 869 12.89 -8.71 -16.67
CA TYR A 869 13.97 -9.17 -17.55
C TYR A 869 14.50 -10.56 -17.19
N GLU A 870 14.54 -10.91 -15.90
CA GLU A 870 14.80 -12.27 -15.43
C GLU A 870 13.75 -13.26 -15.99
N SER A 871 12.46 -12.92 -15.88
CA SER A 871 11.36 -13.79 -16.30
C SER A 871 11.22 -14.00 -17.82
N VAL A 872 11.78 -13.10 -18.65
CA VAL A 872 11.76 -13.19 -20.12
C VAL A 872 13.13 -13.49 -20.72
N ALA A 873 14.16 -13.79 -19.92
CA ALA A 873 15.53 -13.93 -20.39
C ALA A 873 15.67 -14.95 -21.54
N GLU A 874 15.05 -16.13 -21.42
CA GLU A 874 15.11 -17.18 -22.45
C GLU A 874 14.45 -16.75 -23.77
N TRP A 875 13.33 -16.02 -23.70
CA TRP A 875 12.64 -15.45 -24.86
C TRP A 875 13.43 -14.31 -25.50
N MET A 876 14.08 -13.48 -24.69
CA MET A 876 14.79 -12.29 -25.14
C MET A 876 16.16 -12.58 -25.73
N LEU A 877 16.95 -13.48 -25.12
CA LEU A 877 18.36 -13.71 -25.45
C LEU A 877 18.67 -14.11 -26.90
N PRO A 878 17.82 -14.84 -27.65
CA PRO A 878 18.04 -15.07 -29.08
C PRO A 878 18.19 -13.78 -29.91
N HIS A 879 17.67 -12.65 -29.44
CA HIS A 879 17.68 -11.38 -30.20
C HIS A 879 18.96 -10.53 -30.03
N PRO A 880 19.51 -10.27 -28.83
CA PRO A 880 20.77 -9.51 -28.66
C PRO A 880 22.04 -10.36 -28.68
N LYS A 881 21.96 -11.68 -28.48
CA LYS A 881 23.15 -12.55 -28.49
C LYS A 881 23.84 -12.50 -29.85
N GLY A 882 25.16 -12.25 -29.84
CA GLY A 882 25.98 -12.06 -31.02
C GLY A 882 25.79 -10.71 -31.74
N ARG A 883 25.02 -9.76 -31.18
CA ARG A 883 24.78 -8.43 -31.78
C ARG A 883 25.37 -7.31 -30.95
N PRO A 884 25.99 -6.31 -31.60
CA PRO A 884 26.22 -5.03 -30.95
C PRO A 884 24.90 -4.45 -30.43
N THR A 885 24.90 -4.06 -29.16
CA THR A 885 23.72 -3.70 -28.39
C THR A 885 23.97 -2.38 -27.67
N SER A 886 23.17 -1.36 -27.97
CA SER A 886 23.16 -0.10 -27.24
C SER A 886 22.14 -0.14 -26.09
N LEU A 887 22.50 0.47 -24.96
CA LEU A 887 21.75 0.41 -23.70
C LEU A 887 21.16 1.78 -23.38
N VAL A 888 19.87 1.86 -23.05
CA VAL A 888 19.24 3.11 -22.59
C VAL A 888 19.04 3.03 -21.08
N ARG A 889 19.76 3.85 -20.32
CA ARG A 889 19.73 3.85 -18.86
C ARG A 889 18.91 5.00 -18.31
N GLY A 890 18.05 4.72 -17.33
CA GLY A 890 17.26 5.71 -16.58
C GLY A 890 17.55 5.66 -15.08
N PRO A 891 18.66 6.24 -14.60
CA PRO A 891 19.04 6.23 -13.18
C PRO A 891 18.00 6.88 -12.26
N THR A 892 17.26 7.86 -12.76
CA THR A 892 16.18 8.58 -12.06
C THR A 892 14.78 8.18 -12.54
N GLY A 893 14.66 7.20 -13.46
CA GLY A 893 13.39 6.71 -14.02
C GLY A 893 13.07 7.26 -15.42
N VAL A 894 11.91 6.89 -15.97
CA VAL A 894 11.50 7.18 -17.36
C VAL A 894 11.19 8.66 -17.65
N THR A 895 11.04 9.48 -16.61
CA THR A 895 10.80 10.93 -16.72
C THR A 895 12.04 11.76 -16.39
N GLY A 896 13.17 11.11 -16.08
CA GLY A 896 14.45 11.75 -15.83
C GLY A 896 15.36 11.71 -17.05
N GLU A 897 16.65 12.00 -16.84
CA GLU A 897 17.66 11.89 -17.88
C GLU A 897 17.84 10.42 -18.33
N LEU A 898 17.91 10.24 -19.65
CA LEU A 898 18.11 8.94 -20.29
C LEU A 898 19.48 8.93 -20.98
N PHE A 899 20.35 8.01 -20.56
CA PHE A 899 21.70 7.87 -21.09
C PHE A 899 21.69 6.79 -22.18
N PHE A 900 21.93 7.18 -23.43
CA PHE A 900 22.08 6.25 -24.56
C PHE A 900 23.54 5.81 -24.67
N GLN A 901 23.85 4.65 -24.08
CA GLN A 901 25.20 4.12 -23.96
C GLN A 901 25.49 3.15 -25.12
N LYS A 902 26.42 3.53 -26.02
CA LYS A 902 26.92 2.66 -27.12
C LYS A 902 28.21 1.90 -26.78
N HIS A 903 28.95 2.38 -25.79
CA HIS A 903 30.30 1.96 -25.43
C HIS A 903 30.42 1.86 -23.90
N ASP A 904 31.44 1.20 -23.35
CA ASP A 904 31.65 1.21 -21.90
C ASP A 904 32.35 2.52 -21.47
N ASP A 905 31.63 3.37 -20.74
CA ASP A 905 32.24 4.45 -19.96
C ASP A 905 32.88 3.87 -18.69
N LYS A 906 33.38 4.71 -17.77
CA LYS A 906 34.08 4.34 -16.51
C LYS A 906 33.30 3.43 -15.52
N LEU A 907 32.19 2.82 -15.90
CA LEU A 907 31.25 2.12 -15.02
C LEU A 907 30.85 0.75 -15.59
N SER A 908 31.82 -0.17 -15.64
CA SER A 908 31.66 -1.52 -16.20
C SER A 908 30.46 -2.28 -15.60
N ILE A 909 29.65 -2.87 -16.47
CA ILE A 909 28.47 -3.67 -16.09
C ILE A 909 28.86 -5.17 -16.10
N PRO A 910 28.69 -5.90 -14.99
CA PRO A 910 29.04 -7.32 -14.92
C PRO A 910 28.39 -8.17 -16.02
N HIS A 911 29.15 -9.10 -16.58
CA HIS A 911 28.75 -10.06 -17.62
C HIS A 911 28.39 -9.48 -19.01
N VAL A 912 28.32 -8.16 -19.17
CA VAL A 912 28.32 -7.51 -20.49
C VAL A 912 29.68 -7.75 -21.14
N ARG A 913 29.72 -8.01 -22.44
CA ARG A 913 30.96 -8.25 -23.20
C ARG A 913 31.26 -7.06 -24.09
N ASN A 914 32.49 -6.55 -24.00
CA ASN A 914 33.02 -5.63 -25.01
C ASN A 914 33.40 -6.44 -26.26
N LEU A 915 32.99 -5.94 -27.41
CA LEU A 915 33.32 -6.46 -28.72
C LEU A 915 34.60 -5.79 -29.24
N PRO A 916 35.44 -6.50 -30.03
CA PRO A 916 36.69 -5.96 -30.57
C PRO A 916 36.53 -4.60 -31.25
N ALA A 917 37.44 -3.66 -30.94
CA ALA A 917 37.37 -2.28 -31.42
C ALA A 917 37.57 -2.14 -32.95
N ASP A 918 38.24 -3.10 -33.58
CA ASP A 918 38.43 -3.18 -35.04
C ASP A 918 37.13 -3.45 -35.81
N LEU A 919 36.06 -3.91 -35.14
CA LEU A 919 34.72 -4.01 -35.74
C LEU A 919 34.08 -2.64 -36.04
N TRP A 920 34.59 -1.54 -35.46
CA TRP A 920 34.17 -0.19 -35.84
C TRP A 920 35.33 0.82 -35.69
N PRO A 921 36.27 0.87 -36.66
CA PRO A 921 37.44 1.72 -36.59
C PRO A 921 37.10 3.20 -36.38
N GLY A 922 37.80 3.86 -35.47
CA GLY A 922 37.53 5.25 -35.08
C GLY A 922 36.47 5.43 -33.99
N HIS A 923 35.87 4.35 -33.49
CA HIS A 923 34.91 4.35 -32.38
C HIS A 923 35.44 3.54 -31.19
N ALA A 924 34.84 3.74 -30.02
CA ALA A 924 35.12 2.92 -28.84
C ALA A 924 34.47 1.52 -28.97
N GLU A 925 34.89 0.58 -28.12
CA GLU A 925 34.37 -0.80 -28.14
C GLU A 925 32.83 -0.85 -28.06
N LEU A 926 32.24 -1.75 -28.85
CA LEU A 926 30.80 -1.98 -28.85
C LEU A 926 30.41 -2.99 -27.76
N LEU A 927 29.18 -2.91 -27.26
CA LEU A 927 28.70 -3.80 -26.19
C LEU A 927 27.87 -4.97 -26.73
N GLU A 928 27.93 -6.13 -26.08
CA GLU A 928 27.05 -7.29 -26.28
C GLU A 928 26.44 -7.73 -24.94
N VAL A 929 25.19 -8.20 -24.97
CA VAL A 929 24.50 -8.84 -23.84
C VAL A 929 24.35 -10.35 -24.15
N PRO A 930 25.35 -11.19 -23.77
CA PRO A 930 25.45 -12.56 -24.28
C PRO A 930 24.63 -13.61 -23.50
N ASN A 931 24.16 -13.31 -22.29
CA ASN A 931 23.53 -14.26 -21.36
C ASN A 931 22.56 -13.58 -20.37
N ALA A 932 21.81 -14.39 -19.62
CA ALA A 932 20.78 -13.92 -18.69
C ALA A 932 21.38 -13.08 -17.54
N GLN A 933 22.58 -13.43 -17.07
CA GLN A 933 23.27 -12.70 -16.01
C GLN A 933 23.60 -11.26 -16.46
N ALA A 934 24.03 -11.07 -17.70
CA ALA A 934 24.27 -9.76 -18.30
C ALA A 934 22.97 -8.94 -18.41
N LEU A 935 21.87 -9.56 -18.83
CA LEU A 935 20.56 -8.91 -18.96
C LEU A 935 20.06 -8.38 -17.59
N VAL A 936 20.15 -9.22 -16.55
CA VAL A 936 19.79 -8.87 -15.17
C VAL A 936 20.74 -7.82 -14.57
N ALA A 937 22.05 -7.92 -14.85
CA ALA A 937 23.04 -6.93 -14.44
C ALA A 937 22.79 -5.55 -15.07
N CYS A 938 22.47 -5.50 -16.36
CA CYS A 938 22.04 -4.29 -17.05
C CYS A 938 20.81 -3.65 -16.36
N ALA A 939 19.76 -4.42 -16.07
CA ALA A 939 18.56 -3.93 -15.38
C ALA A 939 18.89 -3.38 -13.96
N GLN A 940 19.76 -4.06 -13.21
CA GLN A 940 20.29 -3.60 -11.92
C GLN A 940 21.11 -2.31 -12.04
N MET A 941 21.79 -2.09 -13.17
CA MET A 941 22.50 -0.83 -13.52
C MET A 941 21.59 0.24 -14.16
N ASN A 942 20.27 0.04 -14.03
CA ASN A 942 19.17 0.90 -14.48
C ASN A 942 19.01 1.00 -16.00
N VAL A 943 19.47 0.00 -16.77
CA VAL A 943 19.11 -0.15 -18.19
C VAL A 943 17.62 -0.48 -18.31
N ILE A 944 16.91 0.32 -19.10
CA ILE A 944 15.48 0.16 -19.38
C ILE A 944 15.27 -0.39 -20.80
N GLU A 945 15.95 0.15 -21.81
CA GLU A 945 15.83 -0.32 -23.20
C GLU A 945 17.12 -0.97 -23.71
N PHE A 946 17.00 -2.02 -24.53
CA PHE A 946 18.09 -2.68 -25.24
C PHE A 946 17.86 -2.56 -26.75
N HIS A 947 18.82 -1.97 -27.47
CA HIS A 947 18.71 -1.71 -28.92
C HIS A 947 19.78 -2.45 -29.69
N THR A 948 19.40 -3.27 -30.66
CA THR A 948 20.34 -4.11 -31.41
C THR A 948 20.58 -3.59 -32.82
N TRP A 949 21.81 -3.77 -33.30
CA TRP A 949 22.17 -3.58 -34.71
C TRP A 949 21.48 -4.62 -35.60
N ASN A 950 21.34 -4.32 -36.90
CA ASN A 950 20.79 -5.25 -37.89
C ASN A 950 21.78 -6.29 -38.42
N SER A 951 23.00 -6.35 -37.89
CA SER A 951 24.00 -7.39 -38.16
C SER A 951 24.37 -8.17 -36.90
N LEU A 952 25.14 -9.25 -37.08
CA LEU A 952 25.85 -9.95 -36.01
C LEU A 952 27.31 -9.48 -36.01
N ALA A 953 27.97 -9.42 -34.85
CA ALA A 953 29.36 -8.97 -34.73
C ALA A 953 30.34 -9.72 -35.65
N LYS A 954 30.10 -11.02 -35.90
CA LYS A 954 30.92 -11.84 -36.82
C LYS A 954 30.82 -11.45 -38.31
N ASN A 955 29.78 -10.71 -38.67
CA ASN A 955 29.46 -10.25 -40.03
C ASN A 955 29.05 -8.77 -39.96
N ILE A 956 29.85 -7.94 -39.26
CA ILE A 956 29.42 -6.63 -38.77
C ILE A 956 28.83 -5.73 -39.86
N ASP A 957 29.40 -5.71 -41.07
CA ASP A 957 28.97 -4.87 -42.19
C ASP A 957 27.89 -5.49 -43.10
N ARG A 958 27.46 -6.72 -42.82
CA ARG A 958 26.47 -7.45 -43.64
C ARG A 958 25.22 -7.74 -42.82
N PRO A 959 24.20 -6.85 -42.84
CA PRO A 959 23.00 -7.04 -42.05
C PRO A 959 22.26 -8.33 -42.41
N ASP A 960 21.73 -9.00 -41.38
CA ASP A 960 20.92 -10.23 -41.49
C ASP A 960 19.42 -9.95 -41.31
N ARG A 961 19.01 -8.68 -41.25
CA ARG A 961 17.60 -8.26 -41.23
C ARG A 961 17.38 -6.84 -41.75
N ILE A 962 16.16 -6.57 -42.25
CA ILE A 962 15.59 -5.23 -42.43
C ILE A 962 14.53 -4.99 -41.34
N VAL A 963 14.41 -3.75 -40.87
CA VAL A 963 13.32 -3.27 -40.03
C VAL A 963 12.58 -2.13 -40.74
N PHE A 964 11.26 -2.23 -40.81
CA PHE A 964 10.35 -1.13 -41.14
C PHE A 964 9.64 -0.70 -39.85
N ASP A 965 9.97 0.49 -39.34
CA ASP A 965 9.35 1.04 -38.11
C ASP A 965 8.15 1.93 -38.49
N LEU A 966 6.94 1.46 -38.16
CA LEU A 966 5.67 2.07 -38.50
C LEU A 966 5.28 3.10 -37.44
N ASP A 967 5.83 4.30 -37.59
CA ASP A 967 5.71 5.37 -36.62
C ASP A 967 4.58 6.36 -37.03
N PRO A 968 3.44 6.40 -36.30
CA PRO A 968 2.33 7.28 -36.63
C PRO A 968 2.69 8.75 -36.40
N GLY A 969 2.25 9.60 -37.32
CA GLY A 969 2.25 11.04 -37.11
C GLY A 969 1.22 11.50 -36.07
N GLU A 970 1.28 12.78 -35.74
CA GLU A 970 0.32 13.40 -34.83
C GLU A 970 -1.11 13.33 -35.43
N GLY A 971 -2.09 12.99 -34.59
CA GLY A 971 -3.49 12.82 -34.99
C GLY A 971 -3.84 11.52 -35.72
N ALA A 972 -2.88 10.64 -36.05
CA ALA A 972 -3.18 9.38 -36.74
C ALA A 972 -3.89 8.37 -35.81
N PRO A 973 -5.09 7.84 -36.16
CA PRO A 973 -5.77 6.80 -35.40
C PRO A 973 -4.98 5.48 -35.35
N TRP A 974 -5.15 4.71 -34.26
CA TRP A 974 -4.50 3.40 -34.11
C TRP A 974 -4.82 2.43 -35.26
N GLN A 975 -6.07 2.46 -35.75
CA GLN A 975 -6.50 1.65 -36.89
C GLN A 975 -5.66 1.91 -38.16
N HIS A 976 -5.19 3.14 -38.40
CA HIS A 976 -4.29 3.42 -39.53
C HIS A 976 -2.92 2.73 -39.37
N VAL A 977 -2.45 2.48 -38.13
CA VAL A 977 -1.21 1.72 -37.86
C VAL A 977 -1.41 0.23 -38.19
N GLN A 978 -2.59 -0.30 -37.87
CA GLN A 978 -2.97 -1.68 -38.21
C GLN A 978 -3.09 -1.86 -39.73
N GLU A 979 -3.84 -0.97 -40.40
CA GLU A 979 -3.95 -0.92 -41.87
C GLU A 979 -2.56 -0.81 -42.54
N ALA A 980 -1.70 0.08 -42.05
CA ALA A 980 -0.35 0.26 -42.59
C ALA A 980 0.52 -0.99 -42.44
N ALA A 981 0.41 -1.73 -41.33
CA ALA A 981 1.13 -2.99 -41.15
C ALA A 981 0.65 -4.07 -42.13
N VAL A 982 -0.65 -4.17 -42.40
CA VAL A 982 -1.18 -5.06 -43.45
C VAL A 982 -0.66 -4.66 -44.82
N LEU A 983 -0.71 -3.38 -45.18
CA LEU A 983 -0.23 -2.90 -46.49
C LEU A 983 1.28 -3.12 -46.70
N VAL A 984 2.10 -2.91 -45.66
CA VAL A 984 3.54 -3.24 -45.71
C VAL A 984 3.76 -4.75 -45.85
N ARG A 985 3.00 -5.58 -45.13
CA ARG A 985 3.05 -7.04 -45.29
C ARG A 985 2.73 -7.46 -46.72
N SER A 986 1.60 -7.02 -47.27
CA SER A 986 1.19 -7.37 -48.64
C SER A 986 2.23 -6.93 -49.68
N MET A 987 2.84 -5.75 -49.52
CA MET A 987 3.92 -5.30 -50.39
C MET A 987 5.16 -6.22 -50.31
N LEU A 988 5.54 -6.66 -49.11
CA LEU A 988 6.68 -7.57 -48.92
C LEU A 988 6.38 -8.98 -49.45
N GLU A 989 5.15 -9.48 -49.29
CA GLU A 989 4.70 -10.75 -49.87
C GLU A 989 4.75 -10.73 -51.40
N GLN A 990 4.32 -9.64 -52.05
CA GLN A 990 4.45 -9.44 -53.50
C GLN A 990 5.92 -9.34 -53.98
N LEU A 991 6.82 -8.87 -53.11
CA LEU A 991 8.28 -8.89 -53.34
C LEU A 991 8.93 -10.26 -53.05
N GLY A 992 8.15 -11.27 -52.63
CA GLY A 992 8.64 -12.60 -52.28
C GLY A 992 9.39 -12.66 -50.93
N LEU A 993 9.11 -11.73 -50.02
CA LEU A 993 9.77 -11.59 -48.72
C LEU A 993 8.80 -11.88 -47.57
N GLU A 994 9.05 -12.96 -46.83
CA GLU A 994 8.37 -13.23 -45.56
C GLU A 994 8.83 -12.24 -44.48
N CYS A 995 7.90 -11.80 -43.64
CA CYS A 995 8.14 -10.80 -42.61
C CYS A 995 7.40 -11.13 -41.30
N TRP A 996 7.98 -10.67 -40.18
CA TRP A 996 7.49 -10.91 -38.82
C TRP A 996 7.14 -9.60 -38.12
N LEU A 997 6.13 -9.65 -37.25
CA LEU A 997 5.55 -8.47 -36.61
C LEU A 997 5.87 -8.43 -35.11
N LYS A 998 6.22 -7.23 -34.61
CA LYS A 998 6.22 -6.94 -33.17
C LYS A 998 5.68 -5.55 -32.88
N THR A 999 5.11 -5.34 -31.70
CA THR A 999 4.80 -3.98 -31.23
C THR A 999 6.09 -3.19 -31.00
N SER A 1000 6.07 -1.86 -31.04
CA SER A 1000 7.27 -1.06 -30.71
C SER A 1000 7.48 -0.83 -29.20
N GLY A 1001 6.50 -1.21 -28.37
CA GLY A 1001 6.39 -0.82 -26.96
C GLY A 1001 6.08 0.68 -26.79
N GLY A 1002 5.77 1.38 -27.88
CA GLY A 1002 5.50 2.81 -27.95
C GLY A 1002 4.20 3.10 -28.70
N LYS A 1003 4.27 3.93 -29.74
CA LYS A 1003 3.10 4.33 -30.53
C LYS A 1003 2.86 3.50 -31.79
N GLY A 1004 3.82 2.66 -32.19
CA GLY A 1004 3.89 2.03 -33.51
C GLY A 1004 4.12 0.53 -33.48
N LEU A 1005 4.43 -0.02 -34.66
CA LEU A 1005 4.73 -1.44 -34.91
C LEU A 1005 6.07 -1.56 -35.65
N HIS A 1006 6.78 -2.67 -35.50
CA HIS A 1006 7.94 -3.00 -36.33
C HIS A 1006 7.63 -4.23 -37.18
N VAL A 1007 7.82 -4.12 -38.50
CA VAL A 1007 7.83 -5.25 -39.43
C VAL A 1007 9.28 -5.60 -39.73
N VAL A 1008 9.67 -6.87 -39.59
CA VAL A 1008 11.06 -7.31 -39.66
C VAL A 1008 11.22 -8.43 -40.69
N VAL A 1009 12.19 -8.29 -41.60
CA VAL A 1009 12.48 -9.24 -42.67
C VAL A 1009 13.87 -9.86 -42.44
N PRO A 1010 14.01 -11.16 -42.14
CA PRO A 1010 15.30 -11.82 -42.03
C PRO A 1010 15.94 -12.03 -43.41
N LEU A 1011 17.25 -11.81 -43.50
CA LEU A 1011 18.05 -11.90 -44.71
C LEU A 1011 19.18 -12.91 -44.58
N ALA A 1012 19.72 -13.35 -45.71
CA ALA A 1012 21.06 -13.91 -45.75
C ALA A 1012 22.08 -12.75 -45.69
N PRO A 1013 23.07 -12.74 -44.76
CA PRO A 1013 24.04 -11.65 -44.61
C PRO A 1013 25.07 -11.67 -45.76
N ARG A 1014 24.64 -11.21 -46.93
CA ARG A 1014 25.41 -11.20 -48.19
C ARG A 1014 25.65 -9.80 -48.77
N LEU A 1015 24.72 -8.89 -48.51
CA LEU A 1015 24.75 -7.50 -48.97
C LEU A 1015 25.26 -6.59 -47.85
N ASP A 1016 25.79 -5.42 -48.22
CA ASP A 1016 26.18 -4.36 -47.29
C ASP A 1016 24.98 -3.55 -46.77
N TYR A 1017 25.25 -2.65 -45.82
CA TYR A 1017 24.26 -1.77 -45.24
C TYR A 1017 23.62 -0.80 -46.24
N ASP A 1018 24.38 -0.22 -47.15
CA ASP A 1018 23.85 0.80 -48.07
C ASP A 1018 22.90 0.16 -49.08
N THR A 1019 23.25 -0.98 -49.67
CA THR A 1019 22.35 -1.75 -50.56
C THR A 1019 21.03 -2.11 -49.86
N VAL A 1020 21.10 -2.55 -48.60
CA VAL A 1020 19.94 -2.99 -47.83
C VAL A 1020 19.07 -1.81 -47.39
N LYS A 1021 19.70 -0.69 -47.02
CA LYS A 1021 19.04 0.58 -46.70
C LYS A 1021 18.34 1.16 -47.93
N ASP A 1022 19.02 1.24 -49.06
CA ASP A 1022 18.48 1.78 -50.32
C ASP A 1022 17.28 0.97 -50.81
N PHE A 1023 17.36 -0.37 -50.77
CA PHE A 1023 16.19 -1.22 -51.03
C PHE A 1023 15.01 -0.90 -50.11
N SER A 1024 15.26 -0.79 -48.79
CA SER A 1024 14.20 -0.44 -47.83
C SER A 1024 13.63 0.97 -48.08
N GLN A 1025 14.45 1.92 -48.51
CA GLN A 1025 14.03 3.26 -48.92
C GLN A 1025 13.15 3.22 -50.18
N SER A 1026 13.52 2.45 -51.20
CA SER A 1026 12.72 2.28 -52.42
C SER A 1026 11.34 1.68 -52.13
N VAL A 1027 11.23 0.71 -51.21
CA VAL A 1027 9.94 0.15 -50.76
C VAL A 1027 9.07 1.23 -50.12
N VAL A 1028 9.63 2.06 -49.22
CA VAL A 1028 8.89 3.16 -48.58
C VAL A 1028 8.48 4.24 -49.58
N GLN A 1029 9.35 4.57 -50.54
CA GLN A 1029 9.06 5.51 -51.63
C GLN A 1029 7.99 4.97 -52.60
N HIS A 1030 7.92 3.66 -52.82
CA HIS A 1030 6.84 3.04 -53.59
C HIS A 1030 5.52 3.14 -52.81
N LEU A 1031 5.47 2.70 -51.55
CA LEU A 1031 4.27 2.80 -50.69
C LEU A 1031 3.71 4.23 -50.59
N ALA A 1032 4.59 5.22 -50.45
CA ALA A 1032 4.20 6.63 -50.39
C ALA A 1032 3.70 7.21 -51.73
N ARG A 1033 4.11 6.66 -52.88
CA ARG A 1033 3.58 7.03 -54.21
C ARG A 1033 2.27 6.34 -54.51
N THR A 1034 2.16 5.05 -54.18
CA THR A 1034 0.98 4.22 -54.47
C THR A 1034 -0.19 4.52 -53.52
N ILE A 1035 0.07 4.81 -52.25
CA ILE A 1035 -0.97 5.10 -51.24
C ILE A 1035 -0.63 6.40 -50.46
N PRO A 1036 -0.60 7.57 -51.14
CA PRO A 1036 -0.20 8.85 -50.54
C PRO A 1036 -1.18 9.37 -49.48
N SER A 1037 -2.38 8.79 -49.39
CA SER A 1037 -3.37 9.05 -48.34
C SER A 1037 -3.01 8.41 -46.99
N ARG A 1038 -2.14 7.39 -46.97
CA ARG A 1038 -1.70 6.67 -45.76
C ARG A 1038 -0.22 6.89 -45.45
N PHE A 1039 0.64 6.88 -46.47
CA PHE A 1039 2.10 6.90 -46.30
C PHE A 1039 2.76 8.19 -46.76
N VAL A 1040 3.92 8.50 -46.19
CA VAL A 1040 4.84 9.56 -46.66
C VAL A 1040 6.28 9.06 -46.67
N ALA A 1041 7.08 9.52 -47.64
CA ALA A 1041 8.49 9.12 -47.80
C ALA A 1041 9.49 10.05 -47.10
N LYS A 1042 9.06 11.24 -46.65
CA LYS A 1042 9.94 12.25 -46.03
C LYS A 1042 9.82 12.20 -44.50
N SER A 1043 10.95 12.09 -43.83
CA SER A 1043 11.02 12.12 -42.36
C SER A 1043 10.65 13.49 -41.78
N GLY A 1044 10.35 13.54 -40.48
CA GLY A 1044 10.04 14.77 -39.73
C GLY A 1044 8.54 14.94 -39.40
N PRO A 1045 8.17 15.39 -38.18
CA PRO A 1045 6.77 15.42 -37.72
C PRO A 1045 5.80 16.19 -38.64
N LYS A 1046 6.23 17.36 -39.15
CA LYS A 1046 5.40 18.21 -40.03
C LYS A 1046 4.96 17.52 -41.33
N ASN A 1047 5.74 16.55 -41.81
CA ASN A 1047 5.48 15.86 -43.08
C ASN A 1047 4.46 14.71 -42.95
N ARG A 1048 4.02 14.36 -41.73
CA ARG A 1048 3.24 13.14 -41.47
C ARG A 1048 1.97 13.33 -40.64
N VAL A 1049 1.45 14.55 -40.48
CA VAL A 1049 0.17 14.79 -39.74
C VAL A 1049 -0.95 13.94 -40.35
N GLY A 1050 -1.63 13.14 -39.53
CA GLY A 1050 -2.67 12.19 -39.95
C GLY A 1050 -2.21 10.97 -40.78
N LYS A 1051 -0.91 10.84 -41.08
CA LYS A 1051 -0.30 9.81 -41.93
C LYS A 1051 0.79 9.03 -41.18
N LEU A 1052 1.32 7.98 -41.82
CA LEU A 1052 2.44 7.21 -41.30
C LEU A 1052 3.72 7.45 -42.11
N PHE A 1053 4.83 7.62 -41.38
CA PHE A 1053 6.17 7.51 -41.96
C PHE A 1053 6.68 6.11 -41.61
N VAL A 1054 7.00 5.32 -42.64
CA VAL A 1054 7.65 4.03 -42.47
C VAL A 1054 9.15 4.32 -42.37
N ASP A 1055 9.70 4.31 -41.16
CA ASP A 1055 11.08 4.70 -40.92
C ASP A 1055 12.05 3.59 -41.34
N TYR A 1056 12.70 3.82 -42.49
CA TYR A 1056 13.75 2.97 -43.05
C TYR A 1056 15.16 3.35 -42.56
N LEU A 1057 15.32 4.47 -41.85
CA LEU A 1057 16.64 4.96 -41.41
C LEU A 1057 17.29 4.03 -40.37
N ARG A 1058 16.50 3.12 -39.79
CA ARG A 1058 16.96 2.03 -38.90
C ARG A 1058 17.81 0.97 -39.61
N ASN A 1059 17.89 1.00 -40.94
CA ASN A 1059 18.63 0.05 -41.76
C ASN A 1059 20.02 0.55 -42.18
N GLY A 1060 20.50 1.69 -41.69
CA GLY A 1060 21.88 2.15 -41.91
C GLY A 1060 22.92 1.51 -40.98
N HIS A 1061 24.20 1.64 -41.32
CA HIS A 1061 25.31 1.23 -40.46
C HIS A 1061 25.27 1.99 -39.12
N GLY A 1062 25.58 1.32 -38.01
CA GLY A 1062 25.52 1.91 -36.66
C GLY A 1062 24.11 2.28 -36.14
N ALA A 1063 23.05 2.05 -36.92
CA ALA A 1063 21.66 2.25 -36.53
C ALA A 1063 21.13 1.05 -35.73
N THR A 1064 20.17 1.33 -34.84
CA THR A 1064 19.66 0.33 -33.90
C THR A 1064 18.15 0.36 -33.76
N THR A 1065 17.56 -0.79 -33.44
CA THR A 1065 16.13 -0.94 -33.16
C THR A 1065 15.92 -1.55 -31.78
N ALA A 1066 14.90 -1.09 -31.05
CA ALA A 1066 14.49 -1.68 -29.78
C ALA A 1066 14.25 -3.18 -29.96
N THR A 1067 14.94 -3.98 -29.15
CA THR A 1067 14.98 -5.44 -29.25
C THR A 1067 13.61 -6.02 -28.87
N ALA A 1068 13.26 -7.16 -29.44
CA ALA A 1068 12.08 -7.90 -28.97
C ALA A 1068 12.20 -8.18 -27.46
N PHE A 1069 11.08 -8.11 -26.75
CA PHE A 1069 10.99 -8.18 -25.29
C PHE A 1069 11.71 -7.05 -24.52
N SER A 1070 12.31 -6.07 -25.19
CA SER A 1070 12.79 -4.86 -24.51
C SER A 1070 11.61 -4.04 -23.99
N ALA A 1071 11.69 -3.65 -22.73
CA ALA A 1071 10.91 -2.55 -22.17
C ALA A 1071 11.30 -1.22 -22.85
N ARG A 1072 10.40 -0.23 -22.75
CA ARG A 1072 10.57 1.12 -23.28
C ARG A 1072 10.59 2.15 -22.15
N SER A 1073 11.51 3.10 -22.19
CA SER A 1073 11.66 4.20 -21.23
C SER A 1073 10.63 5.29 -21.48
N ARG A 1074 9.36 4.93 -21.28
CA ARG A 1074 8.17 5.79 -21.40
C ARG A 1074 7.21 5.47 -20.24
N PRO A 1075 6.31 6.40 -19.86
CA PRO A 1075 5.23 6.10 -18.92
C PRO A 1075 4.48 4.82 -19.31
N GLY A 1076 4.24 3.93 -18.35
CA GLY A 1076 3.70 2.60 -18.58
C GLY A 1076 4.73 1.49 -18.77
N LEU A 1077 6.00 1.80 -19.11
CA LEU A 1077 7.05 0.80 -19.40
C LEU A 1077 6.59 -0.27 -20.40
N GLY A 1078 6.06 0.19 -21.55
CA GLY A 1078 5.60 -0.66 -22.64
C GLY A 1078 6.69 -1.59 -23.18
N VAL A 1079 6.32 -2.74 -23.74
CA VAL A 1079 7.23 -3.80 -24.21
C VAL A 1079 7.12 -3.96 -25.72
N SER A 1080 8.27 -4.11 -26.40
CA SER A 1080 8.31 -4.46 -27.83
C SER A 1080 8.05 -5.96 -28.01
N MET A 1081 6.78 -6.35 -28.07
CA MET A 1081 6.32 -7.74 -28.00
C MET A 1081 6.20 -8.37 -29.40
N PRO A 1082 6.89 -9.49 -29.69
CA PRO A 1082 6.60 -10.36 -30.84
C PRO A 1082 5.17 -10.90 -30.81
N ILE A 1083 4.51 -10.91 -31.96
CA ILE A 1083 3.12 -11.37 -32.12
C ILE A 1083 2.94 -12.13 -33.43
N ALA A 1084 1.92 -12.98 -33.48
CA ALA A 1084 1.45 -13.57 -34.72
C ALA A 1084 0.65 -12.54 -35.53
N TRP A 1085 0.61 -12.67 -36.85
CA TRP A 1085 -0.06 -11.69 -37.72
C TRP A 1085 -1.57 -11.65 -37.52
N GLU A 1086 -2.15 -12.78 -37.16
CA GLU A 1086 -3.57 -13.01 -36.91
C GLU A 1086 -4.06 -12.16 -35.72
N GLN A 1087 -3.15 -11.82 -34.80
CA GLN A 1087 -3.43 -10.98 -33.62
C GLN A 1087 -3.45 -9.48 -33.94
N LEU A 1088 -3.02 -9.05 -35.14
CA LEU A 1088 -2.90 -7.63 -35.50
C LEU A 1088 -4.24 -6.89 -35.35
N GLY A 1089 -5.35 -7.51 -35.77
CA GLY A 1089 -6.69 -6.92 -35.66
C GLY A 1089 -7.20 -6.75 -34.22
N GLU A 1090 -6.64 -7.51 -33.27
CA GLU A 1090 -7.03 -7.45 -31.85
C GLU A 1090 -6.23 -6.41 -31.04
N LEU A 1091 -5.14 -5.90 -31.59
CA LEU A 1091 -4.30 -4.92 -30.91
C LEU A 1091 -5.03 -3.61 -30.66
N LYS A 1092 -4.81 -3.03 -29.47
CA LYS A 1092 -5.36 -1.72 -29.07
C LYS A 1092 -4.32 -0.60 -29.03
N SER A 1093 -3.02 -0.93 -28.97
CA SER A 1093 -1.93 0.05 -29.05
C SER A 1093 -0.56 -0.60 -29.31
N GLY A 1094 0.41 0.21 -29.73
CA GLY A 1094 1.82 -0.19 -29.88
C GLY A 1094 2.54 -0.46 -28.54
N ALA A 1095 1.87 -0.24 -27.41
CA ALA A 1095 2.34 -0.47 -26.05
C ALA A 1095 1.33 -1.31 -25.23
N GLN A 1096 0.59 -2.20 -25.91
CA GLN A 1096 -0.47 -3.03 -25.30
C GLN A 1096 0.02 -3.87 -24.10
N TRP A 1097 1.27 -4.33 -24.16
CA TRP A 1097 1.92 -5.03 -23.06
C TRP A 1097 2.96 -4.14 -22.40
N THR A 1098 3.08 -4.25 -21.08
CA THR A 1098 4.07 -3.57 -20.25
C THR A 1098 4.91 -4.59 -19.50
N ILE A 1099 5.97 -4.18 -18.81
CA ILE A 1099 6.77 -5.10 -17.97
C ILE A 1099 5.93 -5.84 -16.91
N ALA A 1100 4.75 -5.30 -16.54
CA ALA A 1100 3.84 -5.93 -15.58
C ALA A 1100 2.94 -7.01 -16.20
N THR A 1101 2.58 -6.90 -17.49
CA THR A 1101 1.60 -7.79 -18.16
C THR A 1101 2.22 -8.71 -19.22
N ALA A 1102 3.43 -8.40 -19.68
CA ALA A 1102 4.10 -9.11 -20.75
C ALA A 1102 4.40 -10.57 -20.40
N ARG A 1103 4.93 -10.87 -19.19
CA ARG A 1103 5.23 -12.26 -18.82
C ARG A 1103 3.96 -13.10 -18.61
N GLU A 1104 2.89 -12.49 -18.10
CA GLU A 1104 1.59 -13.14 -17.98
C GLU A 1104 1.05 -13.51 -19.36
N TYR A 1105 1.10 -12.60 -20.33
CA TYR A 1105 0.71 -12.90 -21.72
C TYR A 1105 1.52 -14.04 -22.34
N LEU A 1106 2.83 -14.11 -22.06
CA LEU A 1106 3.70 -15.17 -22.57
C LEU A 1106 3.37 -16.55 -22.01
N SER A 1107 2.87 -16.65 -20.76
CA SER A 1107 2.45 -17.94 -20.18
C SER A 1107 1.24 -18.61 -20.86
N PHE A 1108 0.58 -17.91 -21.79
CA PHE A 1108 -0.51 -18.45 -22.62
C PHE A 1108 -0.10 -18.71 -24.08
N GLN A 1109 1.20 -18.63 -24.39
CA GLN A 1109 1.74 -18.94 -25.71
C GLN A 1109 2.37 -20.34 -25.69
N GLN A 1110 1.86 -21.23 -26.55
CA GLN A 1110 2.41 -22.59 -26.70
C GLN A 1110 3.68 -22.62 -27.57
N ALA A 1111 3.94 -21.57 -28.35
CA ALA A 1111 5.09 -21.45 -29.24
C ALA A 1111 5.50 -19.98 -29.44
N ASP A 1112 6.75 -19.76 -29.86
CA ASP A 1112 7.24 -18.45 -30.32
C ASP A 1112 6.57 -18.06 -31.66
N PRO A 1113 5.85 -16.92 -31.75
CA PRO A 1113 5.33 -16.40 -33.02
C PRO A 1113 6.43 -16.12 -34.06
N TRP A 1114 7.68 -15.97 -33.62
CA TRP A 1114 8.86 -15.77 -34.47
C TRP A 1114 9.68 -17.06 -34.66
N SER A 1115 9.17 -18.24 -34.29
CA SER A 1115 9.87 -19.52 -34.48
C SER A 1115 10.33 -19.77 -35.94
N GLY A 1116 9.59 -19.26 -36.93
CA GLY A 1116 9.98 -19.28 -38.34
C GLY A 1116 11.11 -18.31 -38.73
N TYR A 1117 11.20 -17.14 -38.07
CA TYR A 1117 12.21 -16.09 -38.35
C TYR A 1117 13.63 -16.65 -38.26
N TRP A 1118 13.89 -17.46 -37.23
CA TRP A 1118 15.21 -18.04 -36.98
C TRP A 1118 15.68 -18.98 -38.08
N LYS A 1119 14.75 -19.64 -38.79
CA LYS A 1119 15.01 -20.60 -39.86
C LYS A 1119 15.11 -19.93 -41.24
N LYS A 1120 14.43 -18.80 -41.46
CA LYS A 1120 14.37 -18.14 -42.77
C LYS A 1120 15.63 -17.32 -43.07
N ARG A 1121 16.19 -17.47 -44.28
CA ARG A 1121 17.25 -16.61 -44.83
C ARG A 1121 16.89 -16.24 -46.26
N GLN A 1122 16.73 -14.96 -46.55
CA GLN A 1122 16.15 -14.45 -47.80
C GLN A 1122 17.17 -13.63 -48.58
N SER A 1123 17.07 -13.64 -49.91
CA SER A 1123 17.87 -12.76 -50.78
C SER A 1123 17.01 -11.62 -51.31
N LEU A 1124 17.57 -10.41 -51.38
CA LEU A 1124 16.88 -9.26 -51.96
C LEU A 1124 16.95 -9.22 -53.50
N THR A 1125 17.76 -10.07 -54.15
CA THR A 1125 18.04 -9.96 -55.60
C THR A 1125 16.78 -9.97 -56.48
N ALA A 1126 15.79 -10.84 -56.19
CA ALA A 1126 14.54 -10.88 -56.94
C ALA A 1126 13.65 -9.67 -56.62
N ALA A 1127 13.50 -9.34 -55.33
CA ALA A 1127 12.74 -8.18 -54.87
C ALA A 1127 13.27 -6.85 -55.46
N MET A 1128 14.58 -6.66 -55.50
CA MET A 1128 15.22 -5.47 -56.09
C MET A 1128 14.91 -5.34 -57.59
N ARG A 1129 14.97 -6.44 -58.36
CA ARG A 1129 14.62 -6.45 -59.79
C ARG A 1129 13.15 -6.13 -60.01
N LEU A 1130 12.26 -6.75 -59.25
CA LEU A 1130 10.81 -6.54 -59.38
C LEU A 1130 10.42 -5.10 -58.99
N LEU A 1131 11.03 -4.56 -57.93
CA LEU A 1131 10.79 -3.18 -57.50
C LEU A 1131 11.34 -2.16 -58.51
N ALA A 1132 12.52 -2.40 -59.09
CA ALA A 1132 13.09 -1.53 -60.13
C ALA A 1132 12.17 -1.46 -61.36
N GLY A 1133 11.68 -2.61 -61.85
CA GLY A 1133 10.74 -2.69 -62.98
C GLY A 1133 9.34 -2.14 -62.71
N ALA A 1134 9.00 -1.84 -61.46
CA ALA A 1134 7.79 -1.11 -61.05
C ALA A 1134 8.05 0.39 -60.80
N THR A 1135 9.23 0.88 -61.15
CA THR A 1135 9.63 2.30 -61.00
C THR A 1135 10.19 2.95 -62.26
N SER A 1136 10.50 2.14 -63.28
CA SER A 1136 10.47 2.52 -64.70
C SER A 1136 9.02 2.64 -65.19
#